data_AF-A0A1J5DL70-F1
#
_entry.id   AF-A0A1J5DL70-F1
#
_cell.length_a   1.000
_cell.length_b   1.000
_cell.length_c   1.000
_cell.angle_alpha   90.00
_cell.angle_beta   90.00
_cell.angle_gamma   90.00
#
_symmetry.space_group_name_H-M   'P 1'
#
loop_
_entity.id
_entity.type
_entity.pdbx_description
1 polymer ?
#
loop_
_entity_poly.entity_id
_entity_poly.type
_entity_poly.pdbx_seq_one_letter_code
_entity_poly.pdbx_strand_id
1 'polypeptide(L)'
;MRLGSFGITLLVASACLLLAACAGDKGPAGATGTGCTATNNADGTFTIDCGGDVVTIVEGTVGEPGQPGDPGQPGDPGAGCTAVDNTDGTYTVTCGTDEVILSDGPQGVPGTTGDPGTPCTVVDNADNTYTVTCGTDVVTIDVTPPPVDVVANVEIESCATCHKGAGEKHQAVYDDYIQTSLEMTIDSVVSTPNASNFDVVITVTLTEAGVPVIDATGLPSFGQKTAYAVKYDATTRRFTEGTSLAGWVALGGGQYSVSKTMAFAPELSNAGVYLYVAKGQLAVEPSAGHVKLYSDMTSIGKSYGTLATTPYVSAANVAGCEKCHGTPYRKHGYRAAKVPGLDDFAGCKNCHYDTRVGGHVDWQVLVDDPARFADIPNSPLTTAEKAKYAYTANVMNDVHMSHSMEFPYPQSIANCATCHEGKLDMILTDANFSITTCKSCHPITGSATYGTADRALNTIWANAGVTSFHDAAVDNCNGCHKVGGSGPEFKELHTGYDKEIYADAIGTKFSEVFTTTFTAVTFNSTTNILNVKFTATEATGSPATLNVSDITPTLMVGLYGYDTKDFLVSPHSSDTTPEKNRLLEFKVDGVTTNPRFTVNTSAAGSWDLDVDLSMWAGQLADGSVKRAEVAVMPALTEIVNDADVSVGTCTPACTRGNHCAADDTCKANDDLIKALNAPSQTFDFTANAIDDTFYADIVDVTNGCNDCHDALATSFHSGDRGGNIKVCRLCHVPSAGGSHLEMQSRSIDSYVHAIHSFQAFDPADIDFSDAVEKMRYEHHVESTYPNFTITNCESCHVPGAFEVPDQAKSMPGQFSKADTFSVPRAIGAVPAYLAGPASRACGSCHRADMINEDDAAALTAFNQHTKENGYLLTETALYGDLVTAIMGMFN
;
A
#
# COMPACT_ATOMS: atom_id res chain seq x y z
N MET A 1 4.91 6.47 -29.25
CA MET A 1 5.80 7.67 -29.32
C MET A 1 7.13 7.23 -29.94
N ARG A 2 7.75 8.04 -30.81
CA ARG A 2 8.93 7.66 -31.62
C ARG A 2 10.22 7.59 -30.78
N LEU A 3 10.94 6.46 -30.85
CA LEU A 3 12.34 6.33 -30.40
C LEU A 3 13.30 6.95 -31.44
N GLY A 4 14.31 7.67 -30.94
CA GLY A 4 15.43 8.18 -31.73
C GLY A 4 16.73 7.55 -31.26
N SER A 5 17.37 6.78 -32.15
CA SER A 5 18.70 6.21 -32.00
C SER A 5 19.79 7.27 -32.12
N PHE A 6 20.80 7.21 -31.24
CA PHE A 6 22.10 7.83 -31.46
C PHE A 6 23.19 6.76 -31.35
N GLY A 7 23.88 6.53 -32.47
CA GLY A 7 25.10 5.72 -32.52
C GLY A 7 26.32 6.60 -32.31
N ILE A 8 27.27 6.12 -31.49
CA ILE A 8 28.62 6.67 -31.39
C ILE A 8 29.62 5.53 -31.58
N THR A 9 30.44 5.66 -32.60
CA THR A 9 31.59 4.83 -32.94
C THR A 9 32.76 5.19 -32.02
N LEU A 10 33.38 4.23 -31.33
CA LEU A 10 34.66 4.45 -30.64
C LEU A 10 35.71 3.40 -31.02
N LEU A 11 36.87 3.91 -31.41
CA LEU A 11 38.07 3.21 -31.87
C LEU A 11 38.68 2.32 -30.77
N VAL A 12 39.05 1.11 -31.16
CA VAL A 12 39.89 0.18 -30.39
C VAL A 12 41.36 0.61 -30.49
N ALA A 13 42.04 0.72 -29.35
CA ALA A 13 43.50 0.70 -29.27
C ALA A 13 43.94 -0.22 -28.12
N SER A 14 44.42 -1.42 -28.50
CA SER A 14 45.12 -2.37 -27.64
C SER A 14 46.47 -1.82 -27.18
N ALA A 15 46.79 -2.00 -25.89
CA ALA A 15 48.16 -2.09 -25.42
C ALA A 15 48.28 -3.23 -24.39
N CYS A 16 48.99 -4.27 -24.81
CA CYS A 16 49.32 -5.47 -24.07
C CYS A 16 50.57 -5.20 -23.20
N LEU A 17 50.55 -5.54 -21.91
CA LEU A 17 51.78 -5.71 -21.12
C LEU A 17 51.67 -6.97 -20.25
N LEU A 18 52.68 -7.83 -20.41
CA LEU A 18 52.85 -9.15 -19.80
C LEU A 18 53.59 -9.08 -18.45
N LEU A 19 53.26 -10.08 -17.61
CA LEU A 19 54.10 -10.83 -16.65
C LEU A 19 54.64 -10.11 -15.40
N ALA A 20 54.23 -10.59 -14.21
CA ALA A 20 55.02 -11.57 -13.45
C ALA A 20 54.32 -11.99 -12.14
N ALA A 21 54.29 -13.29 -11.89
CA ALA A 21 53.92 -13.90 -10.62
C ALA A 21 55.06 -13.78 -9.60
N CYS A 22 54.72 -13.53 -8.33
CA CYS A 22 55.54 -13.84 -7.16
C CYS A 22 54.61 -14.31 -6.05
N ALA A 23 54.70 -15.58 -5.67
CA ALA A 23 54.12 -16.11 -4.45
C ALA A 23 55.01 -15.70 -3.27
N GLY A 24 54.40 -15.19 -2.19
CA GLY A 24 55.05 -14.89 -0.92
C GLY A 24 54.23 -15.50 0.22
N ASP A 25 54.92 -16.13 1.16
CA ASP A 25 54.35 -16.87 2.29
C ASP A 25 53.55 -15.98 3.27
N LYS A 26 52.55 -16.58 3.94
CA LYS A 26 51.80 -15.96 5.05
C LYS A 26 52.76 -15.63 6.20
N GLY A 27 52.90 -14.34 6.52
CA GLY A 27 53.50 -13.88 7.78
C GLY A 27 52.60 -14.18 9.00
N PRO A 28 53.16 -14.19 10.23
CA PRO A 28 52.40 -14.45 11.44
C PRO A 28 51.37 -13.34 11.72
N ALA A 29 50.29 -13.69 12.44
CA ALA A 29 49.24 -12.77 12.84
C ALA A 29 49.80 -11.54 13.59
N GLY A 30 49.49 -10.35 13.07
CA GLY A 30 49.83 -9.08 13.70
C GLY A 30 48.98 -8.81 14.94
N ALA A 31 49.55 -8.11 15.92
CA ALA A 31 48.83 -7.65 17.11
C ALA A 31 47.69 -6.69 16.73
N THR A 32 46.64 -6.66 17.56
CA THR A 32 45.46 -5.79 17.42
C THR A 32 45.86 -4.33 17.16
N GLY A 33 45.48 -3.81 15.99
CA GLY A 33 45.77 -2.44 15.58
C GLY A 33 44.88 -1.42 16.28
N THR A 34 45.45 -0.26 16.60
CA THR A 34 44.72 0.92 17.08
C THR A 34 43.77 1.40 15.97
N GLY A 35 42.49 1.61 16.30
CA GLY A 35 41.46 1.99 15.32
C GLY A 35 41.74 3.32 14.62
N CYS A 36 41.38 3.42 13.34
CA CYS A 36 41.52 4.62 12.52
C CYS A 36 40.33 5.58 12.69
N THR A 37 40.55 6.87 12.42
CA THR A 37 39.48 7.88 12.35
C THR A 37 39.36 8.46 10.95
N ALA A 38 38.14 8.58 10.43
CA ALA A 38 37.84 9.22 9.14
C ALA A 38 37.17 10.58 9.35
N THR A 39 37.65 11.62 8.67
CA THR A 39 37.12 12.98 8.72
C THR A 39 36.73 13.45 7.32
N ASN A 40 35.50 13.95 7.16
CA ASN A 40 35.05 14.58 5.92
C ASN A 40 35.57 16.02 5.86
N ASN A 41 36.28 16.38 4.79
CA ASN A 41 36.89 17.71 4.65
C ASN A 41 35.94 18.76 4.05
N ALA A 42 34.71 18.38 3.71
CA ALA A 42 33.68 19.23 3.10
C ALA A 42 34.06 19.84 1.73
N ASP A 43 35.05 19.26 1.06
CA ASP A 43 35.55 19.65 -0.26
C ASP A 43 35.50 18.50 -1.30
N GLY A 44 34.76 17.43 -0.99
CA GLY A 44 34.69 16.21 -1.81
C GLY A 44 35.80 15.19 -1.51
N THR A 45 36.55 15.38 -0.42
CA THR A 45 37.58 14.43 0.04
C THR A 45 37.36 13.98 1.49
N PHE A 46 37.89 12.81 1.82
CA PHE A 46 37.92 12.26 3.17
C PHE A 46 39.35 11.95 3.58
N THR A 47 39.70 12.28 4.82
CA THR A 47 41.00 11.96 5.40
C THR A 47 40.84 10.87 6.44
N ILE A 48 41.56 9.76 6.26
CA ILE A 48 41.63 8.64 7.20
C ILE A 48 43.00 8.67 7.87
N ASP A 49 43.00 8.75 9.20
CA ASP A 49 44.20 8.70 10.04
C ASP A 49 44.19 7.41 10.86
N CYS A 50 45.20 6.57 10.65
CA CYS A 50 45.40 5.31 11.35
C CYS A 50 46.58 5.37 12.32
N GLY A 51 46.60 6.38 13.21
CA GLY A 51 47.63 6.51 14.23
C GLY A 51 48.94 7.11 13.72
N GLY A 52 48.84 8.07 12.80
CA GLY A 52 49.97 8.82 12.23
C GLY A 52 50.18 8.60 10.73
N ASP A 53 49.59 7.55 10.17
CA ASP A 53 49.51 7.33 8.73
C ASP A 53 48.21 7.93 8.20
N VAL A 54 48.34 9.04 7.49
CA VAL A 54 47.22 9.85 7.01
C VAL A 54 47.07 9.71 5.49
N VAL A 55 45.90 9.26 5.04
CA VAL A 55 45.55 9.17 3.62
C VAL A 55 44.32 10.03 3.36
N THR A 56 44.40 10.90 2.34
CA THR A 56 43.25 11.66 1.84
C THR A 56 42.79 11.06 0.52
N ILE A 57 41.53 10.63 0.47
CA ILE A 57 40.88 10.04 -0.69
C ILE A 57 39.88 11.02 -1.29
N VAL A 58 39.85 11.10 -2.61
CA VAL A 58 38.90 11.91 -3.38
C VAL A 58 37.77 11.00 -3.82
N GLU A 59 36.53 11.49 -3.72
CA GLU A 59 35.36 10.75 -4.19
C GLU A 59 35.45 10.53 -5.72
N GLY A 60 35.60 9.26 -6.12
CA GLY A 60 35.72 8.88 -7.53
C GLY A 60 34.35 8.76 -8.19
N THR A 61 34.26 9.12 -9.47
CA THR A 61 33.06 8.85 -10.28
C THR A 61 32.83 7.34 -10.40
N VAL A 62 31.57 6.92 -10.23
CA VAL A 62 31.11 5.52 -10.35
C VAL A 62 31.68 4.88 -11.63
N GLY A 63 32.42 3.79 -11.47
CA GLY A 63 32.89 2.99 -12.60
C GLY A 63 31.77 2.10 -13.14
N GLU A 64 31.73 1.91 -14.45
CA GLU A 64 30.84 0.96 -15.11
C GLU A 64 31.03 -0.46 -14.54
N PRO A 65 29.94 -1.25 -14.33
CA PRO A 65 30.05 -2.60 -13.80
C PRO A 65 30.92 -3.49 -14.70
N GLY A 66 31.82 -4.27 -14.09
CA GLY A 66 32.51 -5.35 -14.79
C GLY A 66 31.51 -6.40 -15.29
N GLN A 67 31.75 -6.97 -16.47
CA GLN A 67 30.89 -8.03 -16.99
C GLN A 67 30.89 -9.25 -16.04
N PRO A 68 29.71 -9.88 -15.79
CA PRO A 68 29.63 -11.12 -15.02
C PRO A 68 30.50 -12.21 -15.64
N GLY A 69 31.23 -12.95 -14.80
CA GLY A 69 31.89 -14.19 -15.24
C GLY A 69 30.88 -15.29 -15.50
N ASP A 70 31.14 -16.13 -16.50
CA ASP A 70 30.29 -17.29 -16.82
C ASP A 70 30.16 -18.24 -15.60
N PRO A 71 28.99 -18.84 -15.35
CA PRO A 71 28.82 -19.85 -14.31
C PRO A 71 29.77 -21.02 -14.51
N GLY A 72 30.53 -21.37 -13.46
CA GLY A 72 31.37 -22.56 -13.46
C GLY A 72 30.55 -23.84 -13.60
N GLN A 73 31.05 -24.83 -14.34
CA GLN A 73 30.41 -26.14 -14.41
C GLN A 73 30.37 -26.83 -13.04
N PRO A 74 29.34 -27.66 -12.77
CA PRO A 74 29.32 -28.52 -11.59
C PRO A 74 30.61 -29.35 -11.51
N GLY A 75 31.25 -29.37 -10.34
CA GLY A 75 32.47 -30.13 -10.12
C GLY A 75 32.24 -31.65 -10.22
N ASP A 76 33.23 -32.37 -10.74
CA ASP A 76 33.25 -33.83 -10.77
C ASP A 76 33.18 -34.41 -9.33
N PRO A 77 32.62 -35.63 -9.14
CA PRO A 77 32.64 -36.30 -7.84
C PRO A 77 34.07 -36.41 -7.29
N GLY A 78 34.25 -36.07 -6.01
CA GLY A 78 35.55 -36.06 -5.35
C GLY A 78 36.28 -37.41 -5.41
N ALA A 79 37.59 -37.38 -5.66
CA ALA A 79 38.43 -38.58 -5.70
C ALA A 79 38.49 -39.26 -4.33
N GLY A 80 38.38 -40.59 -4.30
CA GLY A 80 38.44 -41.38 -3.07
C GLY A 80 39.76 -41.21 -2.30
N CYS A 81 39.68 -41.26 -0.98
CA CYS A 81 40.83 -41.04 -0.10
C CYS A 81 41.74 -42.27 0.02
N THR A 82 43.03 -42.03 0.30
CA THR A 82 44.01 -43.09 0.63
C THR A 82 44.67 -42.81 1.97
N ALA A 83 44.88 -43.84 2.78
CA ALA A 83 45.60 -43.74 4.05
C ALA A 83 46.95 -44.47 3.97
N VAL A 84 48.01 -43.80 4.44
CA VAL A 84 49.39 -44.33 4.49
C VAL A 84 49.88 -44.28 5.94
N ASP A 85 50.37 -45.42 6.43
CA ASP A 85 51.05 -45.52 7.73
C ASP A 85 52.43 -44.87 7.65
N ASN A 86 52.69 -43.88 8.51
CA ASN A 86 53.97 -43.16 8.53
C ASN A 86 55.04 -43.91 9.34
N THR A 87 54.70 -45.04 9.97
CA THR A 87 55.57 -45.91 10.78
C THR A 87 56.14 -45.26 12.05
N ASP A 88 55.66 -44.08 12.42
CA ASP A 88 56.04 -43.33 13.62
C ASP A 88 54.90 -43.23 14.66
N GLY A 89 53.84 -44.02 14.47
CA GLY A 89 52.62 -43.98 15.30
C GLY A 89 51.58 -43.00 14.80
N THR A 90 51.69 -42.55 13.54
CA THR A 90 50.69 -41.72 12.87
C THR A 90 50.31 -42.24 11.49
N TYR A 91 49.12 -41.89 11.01
CA TYR A 91 48.67 -42.16 9.64
C TYR A 91 48.34 -40.87 8.92
N THR A 92 48.80 -40.75 7.68
CA THR A 92 48.40 -39.65 6.78
C THR A 92 47.24 -40.13 5.92
N VAL A 93 46.08 -39.49 6.07
CA VAL A 93 44.93 -39.70 5.19
C VAL A 93 44.88 -38.55 4.20
N THR A 94 45.00 -38.88 2.91
CA THR A 94 44.96 -37.92 1.81
C THR A 94 43.64 -38.07 1.06
N CYS A 95 42.86 -36.99 1.03
CA CYS A 95 41.60 -36.88 0.29
C CYS A 95 41.75 -35.76 -0.74
N GLY A 96 42.03 -36.08 -2.00
CA GLY A 96 42.35 -35.06 -2.99
C GLY A 96 43.69 -34.37 -2.68
N THR A 97 43.67 -33.06 -2.43
CA THR A 97 44.87 -32.28 -2.04
C THR A 97 44.99 -32.09 -0.53
N ASP A 98 43.98 -32.49 0.24
CA ASP A 98 43.96 -32.30 1.68
C ASP A 98 44.57 -33.52 2.37
N GLU A 99 45.51 -33.27 3.29
CA GLU A 99 46.15 -34.29 4.11
C GLU A 99 45.89 -34.03 5.58
N VAL A 100 45.45 -35.07 6.29
CA VAL A 100 45.28 -35.05 7.74
C VAL A 100 46.13 -36.16 8.34
N ILE A 101 46.95 -35.79 9.35
CA ILE A 101 47.78 -36.73 10.10
C ILE A 101 47.09 -37.07 11.41
N LEU A 102 46.73 -38.35 11.57
CA LEU A 102 46.09 -38.90 12.77
C LEU A 102 47.15 -39.60 13.62
N SER A 103 47.18 -39.33 14.93
CA SER A 103 48.12 -39.94 15.87
C SER A 103 47.44 -41.04 16.67
N ASP A 104 48.12 -42.18 16.86
CA ASP A 104 47.63 -43.24 17.73
C ASP A 104 47.65 -42.78 19.20
N GLY A 105 46.62 -43.17 19.95
CA GLY A 105 46.58 -42.98 21.40
C GLY A 105 47.68 -43.78 22.11
N PRO A 106 47.99 -43.45 23.38
CA PRO A 106 49.14 -43.99 24.10
C PRO A 106 49.21 -45.52 24.09
N GLN A 107 50.37 -46.04 23.70
CA GLN A 107 50.67 -47.46 23.49
C GLN A 107 50.46 -48.28 24.78
N GLY A 108 49.56 -49.28 24.72
CA GLY A 108 49.47 -50.34 25.73
C GLY A 108 50.74 -51.20 25.75
N VAL A 109 51.05 -51.81 26.90
CA VAL A 109 52.29 -52.58 27.14
C VAL A 109 52.56 -53.59 26.00
N PRO A 110 53.78 -53.68 25.44
CA PRO A 110 54.06 -54.51 24.27
C PRO A 110 53.74 -56.00 24.49
N GLY A 111 52.76 -56.50 23.73
CA GLY A 111 52.57 -57.93 23.49
C GLY A 111 53.44 -58.41 22.32
N THR A 112 53.81 -59.68 22.30
CA THR A 112 54.56 -60.31 21.20
C THR A 112 53.80 -60.23 19.88
N THR A 113 54.54 -60.01 18.78
CA THR A 113 54.10 -59.86 17.38
C THR A 113 52.79 -60.59 17.04
N GLY A 114 51.72 -59.82 16.84
CA GLY A 114 50.43 -60.31 16.30
C GLY A 114 50.34 -60.07 14.79
N ASP A 115 49.58 -60.93 14.11
CA ASP A 115 49.30 -60.84 12.67
C ASP A 115 48.64 -59.49 12.28
N PRO A 116 48.76 -59.03 11.01
CA PRO A 116 48.16 -57.76 10.56
C PRO A 116 46.65 -57.71 10.88
N GLY A 117 46.22 -56.61 11.49
CA GLY A 117 44.81 -56.39 11.86
C GLY A 117 43.89 -56.33 10.62
N THR A 118 42.66 -56.81 10.78
CA THR A 118 41.60 -56.77 9.76
C THR A 118 41.32 -55.33 9.33
N PRO A 119 41.23 -55.02 8.02
CA PRO A 119 41.01 -53.64 7.55
C PRO A 119 39.62 -53.13 7.95
N CYS A 120 39.54 -51.84 8.25
CA CYS A 120 38.28 -51.18 8.54
C CYS A 120 37.54 -50.80 7.25
N THR A 121 36.20 -50.82 7.27
CA THR A 121 35.36 -50.29 6.19
C THR A 121 34.59 -49.06 6.67
N VAL A 122 34.54 -48.02 5.83
CA VAL A 122 33.74 -46.82 6.09
C VAL A 122 32.54 -46.81 5.13
N VAL A 123 31.36 -46.61 5.68
CA VAL A 123 30.10 -46.49 4.92
C VAL A 123 29.48 -45.13 5.23
N ASP A 124 29.18 -44.37 4.17
CA ASP A 124 28.35 -43.17 4.26
C ASP A 124 26.88 -43.60 4.40
N ASN A 125 26.22 -43.18 5.48
CA ASN A 125 24.84 -43.55 5.76
C ASN A 125 23.81 -42.65 5.07
N ALA A 126 24.24 -41.62 4.33
CA ALA A 126 23.40 -40.63 3.64
C ALA A 126 22.46 -39.82 4.55
N ASP A 127 22.78 -39.74 5.84
CA ASP A 127 22.05 -38.99 6.87
C ASP A 127 22.98 -38.07 7.70
N ASN A 128 24.10 -37.64 7.10
CA ASN A 128 25.20 -36.89 7.74
C ASN A 128 25.95 -37.68 8.83
N THR A 129 25.88 -39.00 8.80
CA THR A 129 26.72 -39.88 9.64
C THR A 129 27.53 -40.87 8.81
N TYR A 130 28.71 -41.25 9.33
CA TYR A 130 29.60 -42.25 8.74
C TYR A 130 29.78 -43.43 9.68
N THR A 131 29.57 -44.65 9.21
CA THR A 131 29.82 -45.87 9.98
C THR A 131 31.20 -46.44 9.65
N VAL A 132 32.11 -46.45 10.61
CA VAL A 132 33.42 -47.11 10.53
C VAL A 132 33.35 -48.45 11.25
N THR A 133 33.60 -49.53 10.52
CA THR A 133 33.63 -50.90 11.08
C THR A 133 35.03 -51.45 11.00
N CYS A 134 35.65 -51.73 12.15
CA CYS A 134 36.97 -52.32 12.29
C CYS A 134 36.85 -53.67 13.02
N GLY A 135 36.77 -54.77 12.27
CA GLY A 135 36.53 -56.08 12.87
C GLY A 135 35.13 -56.18 13.48
N THR A 136 35.01 -56.36 14.80
CA THR A 136 33.72 -56.38 15.53
C THR A 136 33.29 -55.01 16.05
N ASP A 137 34.19 -54.02 16.00
CA ASP A 137 33.92 -52.69 16.52
C ASP A 137 33.29 -51.84 15.43
N VAL A 138 32.11 -51.29 15.73
CA VAL A 138 31.36 -50.40 14.85
C VAL A 138 31.23 -49.05 15.56
N VAL A 139 31.72 -48.00 14.91
CA VAL A 139 31.63 -46.61 15.39
C VAL A 139 30.89 -45.79 14.35
N THR A 140 29.83 -45.10 14.76
CA THR A 140 29.13 -44.12 13.94
C THR A 140 29.61 -42.73 14.31
N ILE A 141 30.10 -41.98 13.33
CA ILE A 141 30.58 -40.61 13.45
C ILE A 141 29.50 -39.70 12.90
N ASP A 142 28.96 -38.83 13.76
CA ASP A 142 28.03 -37.79 13.36
C ASP A 142 28.82 -36.51 13.03
N VAL A 143 28.66 -35.99 11.81
CA VAL A 143 29.33 -34.76 11.35
C VAL A 143 28.37 -33.57 11.30
N THR A 144 27.19 -33.67 11.92
CA THR A 144 26.29 -32.54 12.09
C THR A 144 26.99 -31.47 12.95
N PRO A 145 27.15 -30.22 12.47
CA PRO A 145 27.66 -29.15 13.30
C PRO A 145 26.81 -29.06 14.57
N PRO A 146 27.38 -28.78 15.76
CA PRO A 146 26.56 -28.47 16.91
C PRO A 146 25.60 -27.34 16.52
N PRO A 147 24.32 -27.37 16.93
CA PRO A 147 23.38 -26.32 16.59
C PRO A 147 23.99 -25.00 17.05
N VAL A 148 24.34 -24.15 16.09
CA VAL A 148 24.67 -22.76 16.39
C VAL A 148 23.37 -22.19 16.92
N ASP A 149 23.36 -21.76 18.17
CA ASP A 149 22.23 -21.00 18.70
C ASP A 149 22.19 -19.67 17.96
N VAL A 150 21.52 -19.68 16.81
CA VAL A 150 21.39 -18.53 15.91
C VAL A 150 20.62 -17.40 16.59
N VAL A 151 19.86 -17.70 17.64
CA VAL A 151 19.11 -16.74 18.46
C VAL A 151 20.01 -16.10 19.52
N ALA A 152 20.92 -16.86 20.14
CA ALA A 152 21.83 -16.32 21.16
C ALA A 152 22.83 -15.26 20.65
N ASN A 153 23.05 -15.17 19.34
CA ASN A 153 23.97 -14.21 18.73
C ASN A 153 23.25 -13.06 18.01
N VAL A 154 21.93 -12.93 18.15
CA VAL A 154 21.17 -11.85 17.52
C VAL A 154 21.42 -10.54 18.26
N GLU A 155 21.69 -9.47 17.51
CA GLU A 155 21.82 -8.12 18.06
C GLU A 155 20.53 -7.32 17.89
N ILE A 156 20.36 -6.29 18.71
CA ILE A 156 19.26 -5.33 18.61
C ILE A 156 19.41 -4.54 17.30
N GLU A 157 18.31 -4.37 16.58
CA GLU A 157 18.20 -3.53 15.39
C GLU A 157 18.50 -2.06 15.71
N SER A 158 19.39 -1.46 14.92
CA SER A 158 19.89 -0.10 15.09
C SER A 158 19.22 0.93 14.17
N CYS A 159 18.22 0.53 13.40
CA CYS A 159 17.52 1.37 12.43
C CYS A 159 16.99 2.68 13.04
N ALA A 160 16.36 2.65 14.22
CA ALA A 160 15.87 3.86 14.90
C ALA A 160 17.00 4.82 15.34
N THR A 161 18.24 4.33 15.45
CA THR A 161 19.41 5.14 15.74
C THR A 161 19.92 5.85 14.48
N CYS A 162 20.10 5.09 13.39
CA CYS A 162 20.65 5.61 12.13
C CYS A 162 19.63 6.44 11.32
N HIS A 163 18.35 6.07 11.38
CA HIS A 163 17.25 6.69 10.64
C HIS A 163 16.34 7.56 11.54
N LYS A 164 16.89 8.10 12.62
CA LYS A 164 16.15 9.04 13.47
C LYS A 164 15.71 10.27 12.66
N GLY A 165 14.43 10.62 12.75
CA GLY A 165 13.83 11.75 12.03
C GLY A 165 13.51 11.43 10.57
N ALA A 166 13.56 10.17 10.14
CA ALA A 166 13.26 9.81 8.76
C ALA A 166 11.78 10.03 8.43
N GLY A 167 10.87 9.72 9.38
CA GLY A 167 9.44 9.95 9.22
C GLY A 167 9.12 11.44 9.08
N GLU A 168 9.67 12.26 9.98
CA GLU A 168 9.56 13.73 9.91
C GLU A 168 10.11 14.30 8.60
N LYS A 169 11.22 13.75 8.08
CA LYS A 169 11.77 14.17 6.78
C LYS A 169 10.86 13.79 5.61
N HIS A 170 10.24 12.61 5.63
CA HIS A 170 9.25 12.24 4.61
C HIS A 170 8.06 13.19 4.64
N GLN A 171 7.49 13.43 5.82
CA GLN A 171 6.39 14.38 5.99
C GLN A 171 6.77 15.78 5.50
N ALA A 172 7.98 16.25 5.81
CA ALA A 172 8.46 17.56 5.36
C ALA A 172 8.48 17.72 3.83
N VAL A 173 8.73 16.64 3.06
CA VAL A 173 8.65 16.69 1.59
C VAL A 173 7.21 16.95 1.13
N TYR A 174 6.23 16.36 1.78
CA TYR A 174 4.82 16.64 1.50
C TYR A 174 4.40 18.03 2.00
N ASP A 175 4.94 18.49 3.12
CA ASP A 175 4.69 19.83 3.63
C ASP A 175 5.17 20.90 2.65
N ASP A 176 6.34 20.71 2.04
CA ASP A 176 6.87 21.57 0.97
C ASP A 176 5.94 21.63 -0.25
N TYR A 177 5.19 20.55 -0.52
CA TYR A 177 4.18 20.53 -1.59
C TYR A 177 2.98 21.41 -1.24
N ILE A 178 2.42 21.31 -0.03
CA ILE A 178 1.22 22.06 0.33
C ILE A 178 1.51 23.53 0.66
N GLN A 179 2.70 23.83 1.17
CA GLN A 179 3.13 25.18 1.50
C GLN A 179 3.56 25.98 0.27
N THR A 180 3.41 27.31 0.36
CA THR A 180 3.88 28.22 -0.69
C THR A 180 4.21 29.58 -0.12
N SER A 181 5.35 30.12 -0.52
CA SER A 181 5.73 31.50 -0.26
C SER A 181 5.31 32.46 -1.39
N LEU A 182 4.74 31.93 -2.47
CA LEU A 182 4.39 32.69 -3.66
C LEU A 182 2.97 33.27 -3.61
N GLU A 183 2.87 34.53 -3.99
CA GLU A 183 1.59 35.22 -4.19
C GLU A 183 1.53 35.81 -5.59
N MET A 184 0.39 35.62 -6.27
CA MET A 184 0.14 36.15 -7.60
C MET A 184 -1.14 36.97 -7.63
N THR A 185 -1.13 38.14 -8.28
CA THR A 185 -2.32 38.95 -8.55
C THR A 185 -2.52 39.16 -10.04
N ILE A 186 -3.78 39.13 -10.51
CA ILE A 186 -4.11 39.53 -11.88
C ILE A 186 -4.36 41.04 -11.89
N ASP A 187 -3.40 41.79 -12.42
CA ASP A 187 -3.45 43.25 -12.47
C ASP A 187 -4.42 43.73 -13.56
N SER A 188 -4.36 43.09 -14.74
CA SER A 188 -5.25 43.43 -15.86
C SER A 188 -5.43 42.29 -16.85
N VAL A 189 -6.56 42.31 -17.56
CA VAL A 189 -6.82 41.52 -18.77
C VAL A 189 -7.35 42.49 -19.81
N VAL A 190 -6.66 42.61 -20.94
CA VAL A 190 -6.97 43.60 -21.99
C VAL A 190 -6.98 42.91 -23.34
N SER A 191 -8.06 43.13 -24.10
CA SER A 191 -8.24 42.59 -25.43
C SER A 191 -8.28 43.70 -26.48
N THR A 192 -7.44 43.61 -27.51
CA THR A 192 -7.51 44.49 -28.69
C THR A 192 -8.06 43.74 -29.89
N PRO A 193 -9.08 44.25 -30.61
CA PRO A 193 -9.62 43.58 -31.80
C PRO A 193 -8.54 43.32 -32.86
N ASN A 194 -8.50 42.09 -33.38
CA ASN A 194 -7.63 41.65 -34.46
C ASN A 194 -8.43 40.80 -35.46
N ALA A 195 -8.97 41.48 -36.48
CA ALA A 195 -9.93 40.90 -37.42
C ALA A 195 -11.15 40.26 -36.71
N SER A 196 -11.39 38.96 -36.91
CA SER A 196 -12.45 38.21 -36.23
C SER A 196 -12.07 37.71 -34.83
N ASN A 197 -10.85 38.01 -34.39
CA ASN A 197 -10.26 37.57 -33.13
C ASN A 197 -9.90 38.79 -32.26
N PHE A 198 -9.28 38.52 -31.11
CA PHE A 198 -8.77 39.51 -30.17
C PHE A 198 -7.35 39.14 -29.78
N ASP A 199 -6.42 40.09 -29.82
CA ASP A 199 -5.13 39.96 -29.16
C ASP A 199 -5.32 40.26 -27.67
N VAL A 200 -5.21 39.23 -26.85
CA VAL A 200 -5.47 39.30 -25.42
C VAL A 200 -4.16 39.30 -24.67
N VAL A 201 -4.00 40.24 -23.74
CA VAL A 201 -2.84 40.39 -22.86
C VAL A 201 -3.32 40.33 -21.41
N ILE A 202 -2.77 39.38 -20.64
CA ILE A 202 -2.98 39.27 -19.20
C ILE A 202 -1.70 39.76 -18.52
N THR A 203 -1.83 40.72 -17.61
CA THR A 203 -0.72 41.21 -16.78
C THR A 203 -0.92 40.78 -15.34
N VAL A 204 0.14 40.25 -14.72
CA VAL A 204 0.16 39.81 -13.33
C VAL A 204 1.33 40.39 -12.57
N THR A 205 1.18 40.51 -11.26
CA THR A 205 2.29 40.73 -10.32
C THR A 205 2.55 39.44 -9.56
N LEU A 206 3.82 39.05 -9.46
CA LEU A 206 4.28 37.88 -8.69
C LEU A 206 5.21 38.34 -7.57
N THR A 207 4.93 37.89 -6.35
CA THR A 207 5.79 38.10 -5.19
C THR A 207 6.10 36.80 -4.48
N GLU A 208 7.22 36.79 -3.76
CA GLU A 208 7.69 35.69 -2.92
C GLU A 208 7.98 36.26 -1.53
N ALA A 209 7.27 35.79 -0.52
CA ALA A 209 7.29 36.37 0.82
C ALA A 209 7.11 37.90 0.82
N GLY A 210 6.22 38.41 -0.05
CA GLY A 210 5.93 39.84 -0.23
C GLY A 210 6.98 40.64 -1.03
N VAL A 211 8.06 40.01 -1.51
CA VAL A 211 9.08 40.64 -2.35
C VAL A 211 8.80 40.36 -3.83
N PRO A 212 8.86 41.36 -4.73
CA PRO A 212 8.69 41.13 -6.17
C PRO A 212 9.65 40.07 -6.72
N VAL A 213 9.11 39.06 -7.41
CA VAL A 213 9.93 38.04 -8.08
C VAL A 213 10.56 38.65 -9.32
N ILE A 214 11.90 38.71 -9.37
CA ILE A 214 12.64 39.23 -10.52
C ILE A 214 13.28 38.07 -11.27
N ASP A 215 12.61 37.65 -12.34
CA ASP A 215 13.08 36.58 -13.22
C ASP A 215 13.15 37.05 -14.67
N ALA A 216 14.38 37.31 -15.12
CA ALA A 216 14.66 37.88 -16.43
C ALA A 216 14.14 36.95 -17.54
N THR A 217 13.67 37.52 -18.65
CA THR A 217 13.15 36.78 -19.83
C THR A 217 11.81 36.05 -19.66
N GLY A 218 11.09 36.24 -18.54
CA GLY A 218 9.70 35.79 -18.41
C GLY A 218 9.55 34.43 -17.73
N LEU A 219 9.93 34.38 -16.45
CA LEU A 219 9.77 33.22 -15.56
C LEU A 219 10.56 31.94 -15.94
N PRO A 220 11.78 31.97 -16.53
CA PRO A 220 12.53 30.74 -16.80
C PRO A 220 12.85 29.89 -15.56
N SER A 221 12.87 30.44 -14.34
CA SER A 221 13.11 29.70 -13.10
C SER A 221 11.91 28.84 -12.64
N PHE A 222 10.78 28.91 -13.35
CA PHE A 222 9.55 28.19 -13.01
C PHE A 222 9.38 26.96 -13.90
N GLY A 223 9.41 25.77 -13.27
CA GLY A 223 9.22 24.48 -13.95
C GLY A 223 7.81 24.29 -14.52
N GLN A 224 6.80 24.93 -13.94
CA GLN A 224 5.44 24.97 -14.48
C GLN A 224 4.89 26.40 -14.48
N LYS A 225 4.31 26.81 -15.61
CA LYS A 225 3.66 28.12 -15.75
C LYS A 225 2.75 28.16 -16.96
N THR A 226 1.45 28.39 -16.75
CA THR A 226 0.49 28.54 -17.85
C THR A 226 -0.65 29.45 -17.43
N ALA A 227 -1.20 30.21 -18.38
CA ALA A 227 -2.44 30.92 -18.23
C ALA A 227 -3.51 30.32 -19.14
N TYR A 228 -4.77 30.41 -18.75
CA TYR A 228 -5.91 29.95 -19.53
C TYR A 228 -7.00 31.02 -19.49
N ALA A 229 -7.78 31.08 -20.57
CA ALA A 229 -9.08 31.73 -20.54
C ALA A 229 -10.15 30.80 -21.12
N VAL A 230 -11.36 30.89 -20.57
CA VAL A 230 -12.49 30.05 -20.97
C VAL A 230 -13.78 30.86 -21.04
N LYS A 231 -14.60 30.59 -22.04
CA LYS A 231 -15.93 31.19 -22.21
C LYS A 231 -16.99 30.42 -21.42
N TYR A 232 -17.92 31.14 -20.80
CA TYR A 232 -19.03 30.61 -20.02
C TYR A 232 -20.38 31.02 -20.63
N ASP A 233 -21.26 30.05 -20.85
CA ASP A 233 -22.65 30.30 -21.21
C ASP A 233 -23.54 30.17 -19.96
N ALA A 234 -24.08 31.30 -19.51
CA ALA A 234 -24.95 31.36 -18.33
C ALA A 234 -26.31 30.69 -18.53
N THR A 235 -26.77 30.54 -19.77
CA THR A 235 -28.08 29.93 -20.07
C THR A 235 -28.01 28.42 -19.87
N THR A 236 -26.98 27.81 -20.44
CA THR A 236 -26.75 26.36 -20.34
C THR A 236 -25.90 25.99 -19.13
N ARG A 237 -25.32 26.97 -18.44
CA ARG A 237 -24.37 26.81 -17.33
C ARG A 237 -23.15 25.98 -17.70
N ARG A 238 -22.65 26.15 -18.93
CA ARG A 238 -21.54 25.37 -19.50
C ARG A 238 -20.35 26.25 -19.88
N PHE A 239 -19.16 25.71 -19.69
CA PHE A 239 -17.93 26.25 -20.25
C PHE A 239 -17.76 25.71 -21.67
N THR A 240 -17.61 26.58 -22.67
CA THR A 240 -17.82 26.17 -24.08
C THR A 240 -16.58 26.28 -24.97
N GLU A 241 -15.59 27.07 -24.57
CA GLU A 241 -14.39 27.29 -25.38
C GLU A 241 -13.24 27.74 -24.47
N GLY A 242 -12.16 26.96 -24.42
CA GLY A 242 -10.96 27.23 -23.62
C GLY A 242 -9.72 27.46 -24.49
N THR A 243 -8.80 28.29 -24.03
CA THR A 243 -7.53 28.55 -24.71
C THR A 243 -6.41 28.73 -23.69
N SER A 244 -5.29 28.03 -23.89
CA SER A 244 -4.05 28.25 -23.13
C SER A 244 -3.22 29.38 -23.73
N LEU A 245 -2.62 30.19 -22.86
CA LEU A 245 -1.66 31.23 -23.17
C LEU A 245 -0.34 30.88 -22.46
N ALA A 246 0.74 30.97 -23.22
CA ALA A 246 2.11 30.73 -22.77
C ALA A 246 3.02 31.83 -23.36
N GLY A 247 4.32 31.78 -23.08
CA GLY A 247 5.26 32.82 -23.54
C GLY A 247 5.18 34.06 -22.66
N TRP A 248 5.54 33.88 -21.39
CA TRP A 248 5.59 34.96 -20.40
C TRP A 248 6.69 35.97 -20.75
N VAL A 249 6.43 37.25 -20.48
CA VAL A 249 7.35 38.37 -20.72
C VAL A 249 7.46 39.21 -19.46
N ALA A 250 8.68 39.46 -19.00
CA ALA A 250 8.92 40.32 -17.84
C ALA A 250 8.69 41.80 -18.19
N LEU A 251 7.92 42.51 -17.38
CA LEU A 251 7.65 43.95 -17.48
C LEU A 251 8.45 44.78 -16.46
N GLY A 252 9.07 44.12 -15.48
CA GLY A 252 9.84 44.74 -14.40
C GLY A 252 9.04 44.86 -13.10
N GLY A 253 9.73 45.01 -11.96
CA GLY A 253 9.08 45.18 -10.65
C GLY A 253 8.19 44.02 -10.20
N GLY A 254 8.49 42.79 -10.63
CA GLY A 254 7.66 41.60 -10.37
C GLY A 254 6.46 41.44 -11.29
N GLN A 255 6.30 42.33 -12.28
CA GLN A 255 5.22 42.21 -13.26
C GLN A 255 5.62 41.40 -14.47
N TYR A 256 4.64 40.62 -14.94
CA TYR A 256 4.76 39.77 -16.11
C TYR A 256 3.50 39.87 -16.96
N SER A 257 3.66 39.76 -18.27
CA SER A 257 2.55 39.61 -19.21
C SER A 257 2.61 38.28 -19.94
N VAL A 258 1.44 37.74 -20.26
CA VAL A 258 1.27 36.63 -21.20
C VAL A 258 0.18 36.99 -22.19
N SER A 259 0.39 36.69 -23.47
CA SER A 259 -0.50 37.16 -24.54
C SER A 259 -0.77 36.11 -25.60
N LYS A 260 -1.97 36.17 -26.21
CA LYS A 260 -2.35 35.31 -27.33
C LYS A 260 -3.52 35.90 -28.12
N THR A 261 -3.55 35.67 -29.43
CA THR A 261 -4.73 35.93 -30.26
C THR A 261 -5.79 34.82 -30.07
N MET A 262 -7.03 35.19 -29.74
CA MET A 262 -8.13 34.25 -29.46
C MET A 262 -9.48 34.72 -29.98
N ALA A 263 -10.47 33.82 -30.07
CA ALA A 263 -11.77 34.11 -30.68
C ALA A 263 -12.71 35.01 -29.84
N PHE A 264 -12.37 35.27 -28.58
CA PHE A 264 -13.17 36.08 -27.68
C PHE A 264 -12.29 36.95 -26.78
N ALA A 265 -12.83 38.08 -26.32
CA ALA A 265 -12.24 38.96 -25.32
C ALA A 265 -12.77 38.59 -23.92
N PRO A 266 -11.93 38.05 -22.99
CA PRO A 266 -12.41 37.59 -21.69
C PRO A 266 -13.13 38.68 -20.89
N GLU A 267 -12.55 39.87 -20.78
CA GLU A 267 -13.08 40.97 -19.98
C GLU A 267 -14.34 41.64 -20.55
N LEU A 268 -14.65 41.36 -21.82
CA LEU A 268 -15.84 41.86 -22.52
C LEU A 268 -16.93 40.78 -22.70
N SER A 269 -16.75 39.61 -22.08
CA SER A 269 -17.66 38.48 -22.22
C SER A 269 -17.91 37.77 -20.89
N ASN A 270 -18.79 36.76 -20.91
CA ASN A 270 -18.94 35.84 -19.79
C ASN A 270 -17.79 34.84 -19.86
N ALA A 271 -16.75 35.05 -19.06
CA ALA A 271 -15.52 34.28 -19.16
C ALA A 271 -14.79 34.15 -17.82
N GLY A 272 -13.93 33.15 -17.71
CA GLY A 272 -12.96 32.98 -16.63
C GLY A 272 -11.54 33.02 -17.17
N VAL A 273 -10.61 33.48 -16.34
CA VAL A 273 -9.16 33.38 -16.55
C VAL A 273 -8.57 32.63 -15.37
N TYR A 274 -7.66 31.71 -15.61
CA TYR A 274 -6.99 30.89 -14.60
C TYR A 274 -5.49 30.80 -14.89
N LEU A 275 -4.64 31.03 -13.89
CA LEU A 275 -3.19 30.98 -14.02
C LEU A 275 -2.57 30.19 -12.88
N TYR A 276 -1.44 29.55 -13.17
CA TYR A 276 -0.57 28.96 -12.16
C TYR A 276 0.90 29.16 -12.50
N VAL A 277 1.73 29.19 -11.47
CA VAL A 277 3.20 29.07 -11.54
C VAL A 277 3.69 28.15 -10.43
N ALA A 278 4.74 27.38 -10.70
CA ALA A 278 5.43 26.53 -9.71
C ALA A 278 6.93 26.41 -10.03
N LYS A 279 7.76 26.34 -8.99
CA LYS A 279 9.24 26.35 -9.12
C LYS A 279 9.86 24.95 -9.06
N GLY A 280 9.98 24.40 -7.85
CA GLY A 280 10.80 23.22 -7.57
C GLY A 280 9.99 21.95 -7.71
N GLN A 281 10.18 21.21 -8.80
CA GLN A 281 9.63 19.86 -8.87
C GLN A 281 10.21 19.06 -7.70
N LEU A 282 9.35 18.47 -6.87
CA LEU A 282 9.76 17.66 -5.74
C LEU A 282 10.21 16.28 -6.22
N ALA A 283 11.19 15.72 -5.53
CA ALA A 283 11.64 14.35 -5.74
C ALA A 283 10.76 13.43 -4.89
N VAL A 284 9.62 13.02 -5.45
CA VAL A 284 8.67 12.08 -4.83
C VAL A 284 8.38 10.95 -5.81
N GLU A 285 8.01 9.79 -5.28
CA GLU A 285 7.61 8.65 -6.10
C GLU A 285 6.11 8.68 -6.48
N PRO A 286 5.76 8.34 -7.74
CA PRO A 286 6.69 8.02 -8.83
C PRO A 286 7.32 9.29 -9.42
N SER A 287 8.65 9.29 -9.55
CA SER A 287 9.38 10.42 -10.16
C SER A 287 9.11 10.56 -11.67
N ALA A 288 8.64 9.48 -12.31
CA ALA A 288 8.21 9.40 -13.70
C ALA A 288 6.67 9.29 -13.78
N GLY A 289 6.01 10.27 -14.39
CA GLY A 289 4.55 10.23 -14.52
C GLY A 289 3.93 11.51 -15.04
N HIS A 290 2.62 11.46 -15.29
CA HIS A 290 1.82 12.61 -15.69
C HIS A 290 1.56 13.59 -14.53
N VAL A 291 1.58 13.09 -13.29
CA VAL A 291 1.42 13.86 -12.06
C VAL A 291 2.78 14.15 -11.48
N LYS A 292 3.05 15.42 -11.16
CA LYS A 292 4.32 15.87 -10.59
C LYS A 292 4.05 16.87 -9.49
N LEU A 293 4.62 16.66 -8.31
CA LEU A 293 4.50 17.59 -7.20
C LEU A 293 5.54 18.70 -7.33
N TYR A 294 5.15 19.90 -6.90
CA TYR A 294 6.03 21.07 -6.90
C TYR A 294 5.94 21.80 -5.58
N SER A 295 7.09 22.26 -5.09
CA SER A 295 7.18 23.28 -4.06
C SER A 295 6.86 24.66 -4.63
N ASP A 296 6.49 25.58 -3.73
CA ASP A 296 6.24 26.99 -4.05
C ASP A 296 5.37 27.14 -5.29
N MET A 297 4.13 26.67 -5.15
CA MET A 297 3.11 26.73 -6.19
C MET A 297 2.04 27.76 -5.81
N THR A 298 1.64 28.59 -6.75
CA THR A 298 0.51 29.51 -6.56
C THR A 298 -0.35 29.57 -7.80
N SER A 299 -1.66 29.73 -7.60
CA SER A 299 -2.64 29.85 -8.68
C SER A 299 -3.73 30.83 -8.31
N ILE A 300 -4.25 31.49 -9.33
CA ILE A 300 -5.27 32.53 -9.19
C ILE A 300 -6.19 32.51 -10.40
N GLY A 301 -7.41 32.99 -10.23
CA GLY A 301 -8.29 33.25 -11.34
C GLY A 301 -9.07 34.54 -11.22
N LYS A 302 -9.80 34.85 -12.28
CA LYS A 302 -10.69 36.00 -12.36
C LYS A 302 -11.85 35.70 -13.29
N SER A 303 -13.06 35.95 -12.83
CA SER A 303 -14.28 35.83 -13.62
C SER A 303 -14.74 37.19 -14.16
N TYR A 304 -15.46 37.15 -15.28
CA TYR A 304 -16.02 38.30 -16.00
C TYR A 304 -17.48 38.05 -16.40
N GLY A 305 -18.20 39.14 -16.65
CA GLY A 305 -19.61 39.09 -17.05
C GLY A 305 -20.49 38.38 -16.02
N THR A 306 -21.42 37.56 -16.49
CA THR A 306 -22.33 36.80 -15.62
C THR A 306 -21.61 35.80 -14.72
N LEU A 307 -20.44 35.28 -15.11
CA LEU A 307 -19.65 34.39 -14.26
C LEU A 307 -19.13 35.10 -13.00
N ALA A 308 -18.96 36.42 -13.05
CA ALA A 308 -18.55 37.22 -11.90
C ALA A 308 -19.72 37.59 -10.98
N THR A 309 -20.90 37.84 -11.55
CA THR A 309 -22.09 38.29 -10.78
C THR A 309 -22.97 37.15 -10.30
N THR A 310 -23.00 36.04 -11.04
CA THR A 310 -23.76 34.83 -10.74
C THR A 310 -22.82 33.63 -10.95
N PRO A 311 -21.95 33.34 -9.98
CA PRO A 311 -20.87 32.38 -10.15
C PRO A 311 -21.35 30.98 -10.49
N TYR A 312 -20.46 30.23 -11.14
CA TYR A 312 -20.66 28.82 -11.43
C TYR A 312 -20.74 28.03 -10.13
N VAL A 313 -21.87 27.35 -9.91
CA VAL A 313 -22.01 26.37 -8.83
C VAL A 313 -21.69 24.99 -9.39
N SER A 314 -20.56 24.43 -8.97
CA SER A 314 -20.14 23.06 -9.30
C SER A 314 -21.09 22.01 -8.73
N ALA A 315 -21.29 20.93 -9.48
CA ALA A 315 -22.04 19.75 -9.05
C ALA A 315 -21.32 18.94 -7.96
N ALA A 316 -19.98 19.04 -7.88
CA ALA A 316 -19.15 18.39 -6.85
C ALA A 316 -18.45 19.44 -5.96
N ASN A 317 -17.93 18.99 -4.82
CA ASN A 317 -17.20 19.81 -3.85
C ASN A 317 -15.71 19.53 -3.92
N VAL A 318 -14.88 20.57 -3.96
CA VAL A 318 -13.41 20.38 -3.87
C VAL A 318 -13.03 19.75 -2.52
N ALA A 319 -13.73 20.13 -1.45
CA ALA A 319 -13.57 19.52 -0.13
C ALA A 319 -13.83 18.00 -0.12
N GLY A 320 -14.64 17.48 -1.04
CA GLY A 320 -14.83 16.03 -1.19
C GLY A 320 -13.58 15.34 -1.76
N CYS A 321 -12.87 15.98 -2.69
CA CYS A 321 -11.60 15.47 -3.21
C CYS A 321 -10.48 15.56 -2.16
N GLU A 322 -10.51 16.60 -1.33
CA GLU A 322 -9.53 16.86 -0.29
C GLU A 322 -9.51 15.80 0.81
N LYS A 323 -10.60 15.04 0.97
CA LYS A 323 -10.64 13.86 1.86
C LYS A 323 -9.57 12.82 1.45
N CYS A 324 -9.39 12.56 0.16
CA CYS A 324 -8.43 11.54 -0.30
C CYS A 324 -7.12 12.11 -0.88
N HIS A 325 -7.18 13.27 -1.53
CA HIS A 325 -6.08 13.81 -2.33
C HIS A 325 -5.32 14.96 -1.65
N GLY A 326 -5.56 15.15 -0.36
CA GLY A 326 -4.89 16.16 0.46
C GLY A 326 -5.41 17.57 0.23
N THR A 327 -5.04 18.47 1.14
CA THR A 327 -5.52 19.86 1.17
C THR A 327 -4.36 20.83 1.01
N PRO A 328 -4.38 21.76 0.04
CA PRO A 328 -5.44 21.96 -0.96
C PRO A 328 -5.40 20.91 -2.09
N TYR A 329 -6.56 20.55 -2.64
CA TYR A 329 -6.59 19.63 -3.78
C TYR A 329 -6.03 20.25 -5.07
N ARG A 330 -4.96 19.64 -5.60
CA ARG A 330 -4.34 20.02 -6.89
C ARG A 330 -4.22 18.83 -7.82
N LYS A 331 -5.08 18.77 -8.85
CA LYS A 331 -4.93 17.75 -9.90
C LYS A 331 -3.63 17.99 -10.68
N HIS A 332 -3.04 16.91 -11.21
CA HIS A 332 -1.73 16.90 -11.86
C HIS A 332 -0.57 17.33 -10.93
N GLY A 333 -0.83 17.52 -9.64
CA GLY A 333 0.16 17.95 -8.64
C GLY A 333 0.46 19.46 -8.62
N TYR A 334 -0.19 20.27 -9.47
CA TYR A 334 0.03 21.73 -9.52
C TYR A 334 -1.14 22.52 -10.12
N ARG A 335 -2.33 21.93 -10.29
CA ARG A 335 -3.52 22.65 -10.75
C ARG A 335 -4.60 22.62 -9.67
N ALA A 336 -4.64 23.67 -8.85
CA ALA A 336 -5.63 23.81 -7.80
C ALA A 336 -7.04 23.90 -8.39
N ALA A 337 -7.97 23.11 -7.84
CA ALA A 337 -9.35 23.07 -8.31
C ALA A 337 -10.18 24.28 -7.85
N LYS A 338 -9.79 24.89 -6.73
CA LYS A 338 -10.34 26.12 -6.16
C LYS A 338 -9.22 27.13 -5.96
N VAL A 339 -9.43 28.37 -6.38
CA VAL A 339 -8.43 29.44 -6.29
C VAL A 339 -9.08 30.78 -5.97
N PRO A 340 -8.32 31.77 -5.46
CA PRO A 340 -8.83 33.13 -5.35
C PRO A 340 -9.42 33.61 -6.68
N GLY A 341 -10.66 34.11 -6.64
CA GLY A 341 -11.38 34.64 -7.81
C GLY A 341 -12.11 33.61 -8.68
N LEU A 342 -12.03 32.31 -8.39
CA LEU A 342 -12.82 31.26 -9.06
C LEU A 342 -13.32 30.20 -8.05
N ASP A 343 -14.62 29.94 -8.07
CA ASP A 343 -15.25 28.92 -7.23
C ASP A 343 -14.84 27.49 -7.63
N ASP A 344 -15.25 26.51 -6.80
CA ASP A 344 -14.97 25.08 -6.96
C ASP A 344 -15.03 24.59 -8.42
N PHE A 345 -13.95 23.96 -8.86
CA PHE A 345 -13.74 23.40 -10.21
C PHE A 345 -13.83 24.37 -11.38
N ALA A 346 -14.19 25.65 -11.19
CA ALA A 346 -14.17 26.63 -12.28
C ALA A 346 -12.75 26.79 -12.84
N GLY A 347 -11.70 26.67 -12.01
CA GLY A 347 -10.31 26.56 -12.43
C GLY A 347 -10.09 25.37 -13.39
N CYS A 348 -10.50 24.16 -13.00
CA CYS A 348 -10.37 22.94 -13.81
C CYS A 348 -11.11 23.03 -15.16
N LYS A 349 -12.29 23.69 -15.18
CA LYS A 349 -13.08 23.91 -16.40
C LYS A 349 -12.38 24.77 -17.45
N ASN A 350 -11.32 25.50 -17.09
CA ASN A 350 -10.50 26.22 -18.08
C ASN A 350 -9.75 25.26 -19.03
N CYS A 351 -9.49 24.02 -18.58
CA CYS A 351 -8.89 22.97 -19.39
C CYS A 351 -9.91 21.89 -19.79
N HIS A 352 -10.83 21.55 -18.90
CA HIS A 352 -11.87 20.52 -19.07
C HIS A 352 -13.25 21.15 -19.30
N TYR A 353 -13.34 21.99 -20.34
CA TYR A 353 -14.59 22.68 -20.70
C TYR A 353 -15.60 21.71 -21.34
N ASP A 354 -16.88 22.01 -21.17
CA ASP A 354 -18.00 21.08 -21.35
C ASP A 354 -18.32 20.72 -22.81
N THR A 355 -17.57 21.21 -23.80
CA THR A 355 -17.73 20.88 -25.22
C THR A 355 -16.50 20.18 -25.79
N ARG A 356 -15.48 19.93 -24.96
CA ARG A 356 -14.25 19.25 -25.37
C ARG A 356 -14.51 17.77 -25.63
N VAL A 357 -13.97 17.24 -26.72
CA VAL A 357 -14.00 15.80 -27.00
C VAL A 357 -13.04 15.07 -26.06
N GLY A 358 -13.51 13.94 -25.50
CA GLY A 358 -12.77 12.97 -24.71
C GLY A 358 -11.44 12.55 -25.31
N GLY A 359 -10.38 12.53 -24.49
CA GLY A 359 -9.07 12.02 -24.87
C GLY A 359 -8.87 10.53 -24.53
N HIS A 360 -9.55 10.06 -23.48
CA HIS A 360 -9.31 8.75 -22.85
C HIS A 360 -10.45 7.77 -23.12
N VAL A 361 -10.77 7.57 -24.41
CA VAL A 361 -11.86 6.65 -24.81
C VAL A 361 -11.55 5.19 -24.47
N ASP A 362 -10.27 4.89 -24.22
CA ASP A 362 -9.72 3.62 -23.80
C ASP A 362 -10.11 3.22 -22.37
N TRP A 363 -10.40 4.15 -21.45
CA TRP A 363 -10.95 3.80 -20.12
C TRP A 363 -12.27 3.05 -20.23
N GLN A 364 -13.13 3.43 -21.17
CA GLN A 364 -14.37 2.70 -21.41
C GLN A 364 -14.08 1.32 -22.00
N VAL A 365 -13.06 1.17 -22.84
CA VAL A 365 -12.62 -0.12 -23.38
C VAL A 365 -12.14 -1.03 -22.26
N LEU A 366 -11.36 -0.51 -21.29
CA LEU A 366 -10.84 -1.25 -20.15
C LEU A 366 -11.91 -2.02 -19.39
N VAL A 367 -13.12 -1.46 -19.26
CA VAL A 367 -14.24 -2.11 -18.56
C VAL A 367 -15.27 -2.76 -19.49
N ASP A 368 -15.38 -2.34 -20.76
CA ASP A 368 -16.34 -2.90 -21.73
C ASP A 368 -15.78 -4.12 -22.47
N ASP A 369 -14.47 -4.11 -22.80
CA ASP A 369 -13.72 -5.16 -23.46
C ASP A 369 -12.25 -5.15 -22.99
N PRO A 370 -11.95 -5.71 -21.80
CA PRO A 370 -10.61 -5.70 -21.23
C PRO A 370 -9.55 -6.36 -22.12
N ALA A 371 -9.93 -7.41 -22.86
CA ALA A 371 -9.03 -8.07 -23.81
C ALA A 371 -8.64 -7.14 -24.95
N ARG A 372 -9.59 -6.36 -25.46
CA ARG A 372 -9.28 -5.33 -26.45
C ARG A 372 -8.39 -4.24 -25.88
N PHE A 373 -8.61 -3.80 -24.64
CA PHE A 373 -7.77 -2.80 -23.98
C PHE A 373 -6.31 -3.26 -23.90
N ALA A 374 -6.06 -4.49 -23.46
CA ALA A 374 -4.71 -5.07 -23.40
C ALA A 374 -3.99 -5.12 -24.76
N ASP A 375 -4.73 -5.14 -25.87
CA ASP A 375 -4.17 -5.14 -27.24
C ASP A 375 -3.95 -3.73 -27.83
N ILE A 376 -4.44 -2.66 -27.18
CA ILE A 376 -4.27 -1.27 -27.68
C ILE A 376 -2.81 -0.89 -27.98
N PRO A 377 -1.80 -1.26 -27.15
CA PRO A 377 -0.40 -0.97 -27.43
C PRO A 377 0.11 -1.56 -28.75
N ASN A 378 -0.42 -2.71 -29.16
CA ASN A 378 -0.04 -3.41 -30.39
C ASN A 378 -0.91 -3.01 -31.60
N SER A 379 -2.18 -2.71 -31.33
CA SER A 379 -3.20 -2.40 -32.32
C SER A 379 -4.02 -1.20 -31.85
N PRO A 380 -3.64 0.04 -32.21
CA PRO A 380 -4.36 1.24 -31.78
C PRO A 380 -5.85 1.22 -32.19
N LEU A 381 -6.70 1.86 -31.40
CA LEU A 381 -8.14 1.94 -31.66
C LEU A 381 -8.45 2.49 -33.07
N THR A 382 -9.31 1.78 -33.78
CA THR A 382 -9.86 2.17 -35.08
C THR A 382 -10.77 3.39 -34.94
N THR A 383 -11.08 4.06 -36.06
CA THR A 383 -12.02 5.18 -36.08
C THR A 383 -13.42 4.77 -35.58
N ALA A 384 -13.86 3.54 -35.87
CA ALA A 384 -15.15 3.04 -35.43
C ALA A 384 -15.19 2.82 -33.91
N GLU A 385 -14.14 2.25 -33.33
CA GLU A 385 -14.02 2.09 -31.87
C GLU A 385 -13.96 3.44 -31.16
N LYS A 386 -13.16 4.39 -31.66
CA LYS A 386 -13.12 5.75 -31.12
C LYS A 386 -14.48 6.44 -31.16
N ALA A 387 -15.28 6.20 -32.20
CA ALA A 387 -16.64 6.72 -32.29
C ALA A 387 -17.60 6.04 -31.30
N LYS A 388 -17.48 4.71 -31.09
CA LYS A 388 -18.28 3.95 -30.11
C LYS A 388 -18.07 4.45 -28.67
N TYR A 389 -16.81 4.73 -28.33
CA TYR A 389 -16.38 5.11 -26.99
C TYR A 389 -16.16 6.62 -26.81
N ALA A 390 -16.57 7.42 -27.79
CA ALA A 390 -16.49 8.87 -27.68
C ALA A 390 -17.31 9.38 -26.50
N TYR A 391 -16.75 10.36 -25.79
CA TYR A 391 -17.39 11.02 -24.66
C TYR A 391 -17.01 12.51 -24.63
N THR A 392 -17.69 13.30 -23.80
CA THR A 392 -17.34 14.71 -23.57
C THR A 392 -16.38 14.84 -22.39
N ALA A 393 -15.17 15.36 -22.63
CA ALA A 393 -14.15 15.64 -21.61
C ALA A 393 -14.55 16.84 -20.74
N ASN A 394 -15.45 16.60 -19.80
CA ASN A 394 -15.74 17.52 -18.71
C ASN A 394 -15.20 16.94 -17.41
N VAL A 395 -14.93 17.83 -16.45
CA VAL A 395 -14.37 17.47 -15.12
C VAL A 395 -15.06 16.25 -14.49
N MET A 396 -16.40 16.20 -14.46
CA MET A 396 -17.11 15.13 -13.76
C MET A 396 -17.01 13.80 -14.51
N ASN A 397 -17.11 13.83 -15.83
CA ASN A 397 -17.01 12.60 -16.63
C ASN A 397 -15.60 12.00 -16.56
N ASP A 398 -14.55 12.84 -16.68
CA ASP A 398 -13.17 12.38 -16.52
C ASP A 398 -12.92 11.82 -15.11
N VAL A 399 -13.48 12.48 -14.07
CA VAL A 399 -13.38 12.01 -12.68
C VAL A 399 -14.11 10.68 -12.48
N HIS A 400 -15.36 10.54 -12.93
CA HIS A 400 -16.12 9.29 -12.80
C HIS A 400 -15.38 8.12 -13.45
N MET A 401 -14.98 8.26 -14.72
CA MET A 401 -14.30 7.16 -15.42
C MET A 401 -12.97 6.82 -14.77
N SER A 402 -12.19 7.81 -14.32
CA SER A 402 -10.91 7.53 -13.65
C SER A 402 -11.11 6.72 -12.35
N HIS A 403 -12.14 6.99 -11.56
CA HIS A 403 -12.40 6.26 -10.31
C HIS A 403 -13.18 4.96 -10.51
N SER A 404 -14.01 4.84 -11.55
CA SER A 404 -14.82 3.64 -11.79
C SER A 404 -14.12 2.61 -12.69
N MET A 405 -13.11 3.03 -13.46
CA MET A 405 -12.51 2.23 -14.54
C MET A 405 -10.99 2.10 -14.43
N GLU A 406 -10.25 3.17 -14.13
CA GLU A 406 -8.79 3.19 -14.24
C GLU A 406 -8.09 2.89 -12.91
N PHE A 407 -8.45 3.61 -11.85
CA PHE A 407 -7.75 3.55 -10.56
C PHE A 407 -8.50 2.70 -9.53
N PRO A 408 -7.76 2.06 -8.60
CA PRO A 408 -8.36 1.49 -7.39
C PRO A 408 -9.05 2.57 -6.56
N TYR A 409 -10.38 2.56 -6.52
CA TYR A 409 -11.16 3.45 -5.66
C TYR A 409 -11.38 2.79 -4.29
N PRO A 410 -11.03 3.46 -3.16
CA PRO A 410 -11.05 2.83 -1.84
C PRO A 410 -12.45 2.56 -1.25
N GLN A 411 -13.51 3.05 -1.91
CA GLN A 411 -14.90 2.95 -1.49
C GLN A 411 -15.77 2.31 -2.59
N SER A 412 -17.04 2.06 -2.30
CA SER A 412 -18.04 1.79 -3.33
C SER A 412 -18.25 3.02 -4.23
N ILE A 413 -18.24 2.82 -5.55
CA ILE A 413 -18.54 3.89 -6.52
C ILE A 413 -19.98 4.43 -6.38
N ALA A 414 -20.87 3.67 -5.72
CA ALA A 414 -22.24 4.10 -5.43
C ALA A 414 -22.32 5.18 -4.33
N ASN A 415 -21.23 5.41 -3.59
CA ASN A 415 -21.16 6.43 -2.55
C ASN A 415 -20.90 7.83 -3.14
N CYS A 416 -21.90 8.35 -3.86
CA CYS A 416 -21.80 9.65 -4.53
C CYS A 416 -21.57 10.79 -3.54
N ALA A 417 -22.09 10.68 -2.31
CA ALA A 417 -22.01 11.69 -1.27
C ALA A 417 -20.57 12.10 -0.93
N THR A 418 -19.58 11.22 -1.11
CA THR A 418 -18.15 11.55 -0.93
C THR A 418 -17.73 12.80 -1.72
N CYS A 419 -18.17 12.91 -2.97
CA CYS A 419 -17.86 14.04 -3.86
C CYS A 419 -19.02 15.05 -3.98
N HIS A 420 -20.25 14.61 -3.75
CA HIS A 420 -21.49 15.36 -3.99
C HIS A 420 -22.26 15.69 -2.71
N GLU A 421 -21.58 15.76 -1.57
CA GLU A 421 -22.17 16.10 -0.27
C GLU A 421 -23.03 17.38 -0.35
N GLY A 422 -24.28 17.29 0.13
CA GLY A 422 -25.26 18.38 0.07
C GLY A 422 -25.74 18.75 -1.35
N LYS A 423 -25.38 17.98 -2.38
CA LYS A 423 -25.69 18.24 -3.80
C LYS A 423 -26.34 17.05 -4.52
N LEU A 424 -26.76 16.01 -3.79
CA LEU A 424 -27.43 14.84 -4.39
C LEU A 424 -28.72 15.23 -5.14
N ASP A 425 -29.50 16.17 -4.62
CA ASP A 425 -30.68 16.73 -5.30
C ASP A 425 -30.35 17.48 -6.60
N MET A 426 -29.09 17.88 -6.82
CA MET A 426 -28.64 18.50 -8.07
C MET A 426 -28.25 17.46 -9.11
N ILE A 427 -27.67 16.33 -8.68
CA ILE A 427 -27.06 15.34 -9.57
C ILE A 427 -27.98 14.15 -9.86
N LEU A 428 -28.86 13.76 -8.94
CA LEU A 428 -29.81 12.64 -9.09
C LEU A 428 -31.17 13.07 -9.66
N THR A 429 -31.18 14.13 -10.47
CA THR A 429 -32.40 14.60 -11.14
C THR A 429 -32.65 13.87 -12.46
N ASP A 430 -33.91 13.84 -12.89
CA ASP A 430 -34.34 13.30 -14.19
C ASP A 430 -33.58 13.93 -15.37
N ALA A 431 -33.13 15.18 -15.25
CA ALA A 431 -32.35 15.85 -16.30
C ALA A 431 -30.98 15.20 -16.53
N ASN A 432 -30.43 14.52 -15.52
CA ASN A 432 -29.12 13.87 -15.58
C ASN A 432 -29.22 12.37 -15.87
N PHE A 433 -30.43 11.79 -15.90
CA PHE A 433 -30.65 10.39 -16.25
C PHE A 433 -30.53 10.21 -17.78
N SER A 434 -29.29 10.12 -18.25
CA SER A 434 -28.92 9.99 -19.66
C SER A 434 -27.86 8.90 -19.83
N ILE A 435 -27.80 8.29 -21.02
CA ILE A 435 -26.78 7.27 -21.30
C ILE A 435 -25.35 7.80 -21.17
N THR A 436 -25.13 9.11 -21.42
CA THR A 436 -23.82 9.74 -21.21
C THR A 436 -23.40 9.68 -19.74
N THR A 437 -24.32 9.95 -18.81
CA THR A 437 -24.07 9.82 -17.37
C THR A 437 -23.84 8.36 -17.00
N CYS A 438 -24.68 7.44 -17.46
CA CYS A 438 -24.56 6.02 -17.11
C CYS A 438 -23.22 5.42 -17.58
N LYS A 439 -22.80 5.73 -18.81
CA LYS A 439 -21.51 5.28 -19.37
C LYS A 439 -20.31 5.78 -18.59
N SER A 440 -20.42 6.91 -17.87
CA SER A 440 -19.32 7.42 -17.05
C SER A 440 -18.93 6.49 -15.89
N CYS A 441 -19.82 5.56 -15.50
CA CYS A 441 -19.58 4.60 -14.42
C CYS A 441 -19.76 3.13 -14.85
N HIS A 442 -20.66 2.86 -15.80
CA HIS A 442 -21.03 1.50 -16.21
C HIS A 442 -20.44 1.14 -17.58
N PRO A 443 -19.87 -0.06 -17.76
CA PRO A 443 -19.70 -0.63 -19.08
C PRO A 443 -21.06 -0.83 -19.77
N ILE A 444 -21.08 -0.85 -21.10
CA ILE A 444 -22.32 -1.13 -21.84
C ILE A 444 -22.57 -2.63 -21.86
N THR A 445 -21.55 -3.39 -22.26
CA THR A 445 -21.59 -4.84 -22.40
C THR A 445 -20.79 -5.51 -21.29
N GLY A 446 -19.56 -5.04 -21.04
CA GLY A 446 -18.64 -5.67 -20.09
C GLY A 446 -18.16 -7.06 -20.52
N SER A 447 -17.33 -7.67 -19.68
CA SER A 447 -16.80 -9.02 -19.86
C SER A 447 -17.15 -9.91 -18.67
N ALA A 448 -17.83 -11.03 -18.97
CA ALA A 448 -18.10 -12.07 -17.97
C ALA A 448 -16.80 -12.77 -17.53
N THR A 449 -15.88 -13.00 -18.47
CA THR A 449 -14.58 -13.62 -18.20
C THR A 449 -13.76 -12.83 -17.18
N TYR A 450 -13.85 -11.49 -17.21
CA TYR A 450 -13.00 -10.62 -16.40
C TYR A 450 -13.79 -9.82 -15.34
N GLY A 451 -14.99 -10.29 -14.94
CA GLY A 451 -15.74 -9.73 -13.81
C GLY A 451 -16.27 -8.30 -14.02
N THR A 452 -16.53 -7.89 -15.27
CA THR A 452 -17.07 -6.55 -15.57
C THR A 452 -18.51 -6.57 -16.11
N ALA A 453 -19.05 -7.76 -16.40
CA ALA A 453 -20.41 -7.92 -16.94
C ALA A 453 -21.51 -7.58 -15.93
N ASP A 454 -21.34 -7.86 -14.63
CA ASP A 454 -22.43 -7.70 -13.65
C ASP A 454 -22.85 -6.23 -13.47
N ARG A 455 -21.89 -5.32 -13.58
CA ARG A 455 -22.15 -3.87 -13.56
C ARG A 455 -22.44 -3.28 -14.94
N ALA A 456 -22.50 -4.09 -16.00
CA ALA A 456 -22.78 -3.59 -17.34
C ALA A 456 -24.26 -3.27 -17.55
N LEU A 457 -24.56 -2.19 -18.28
CA LEU A 457 -25.94 -1.76 -18.49
C LEU A 457 -26.80 -2.83 -19.17
N ASN A 458 -26.26 -3.54 -20.17
CA ASN A 458 -27.00 -4.60 -20.85
C ASN A 458 -27.38 -5.75 -19.89
N THR A 459 -26.51 -6.09 -18.94
CA THR A 459 -26.79 -7.11 -17.91
C THR A 459 -27.84 -6.60 -16.93
N ILE A 460 -27.70 -5.38 -16.43
CA ILE A 460 -28.65 -4.76 -15.49
C ILE A 460 -30.05 -4.69 -16.13
N TRP A 461 -30.15 -4.26 -17.39
CA TRP A 461 -31.43 -4.22 -18.12
C TRP A 461 -32.01 -5.60 -18.40
N ALA A 462 -31.16 -6.61 -18.66
CA ALA A 462 -31.59 -7.98 -18.84
C ALA A 462 -32.18 -8.57 -17.55
N ASN A 463 -31.51 -8.37 -16.42
CA ASN A 463 -31.94 -8.85 -15.11
C ASN A 463 -33.26 -8.18 -14.67
N ALA A 464 -33.43 -6.90 -14.98
CA ALA A 464 -34.68 -6.18 -14.75
C ALA A 464 -35.80 -6.54 -15.76
N GLY A 465 -35.51 -7.32 -16.82
CA GLY A 465 -36.49 -7.73 -17.82
C GLY A 465 -36.93 -6.60 -18.77
N VAL A 466 -36.09 -5.59 -18.97
CA VAL A 466 -36.45 -4.33 -19.67
C VAL A 466 -35.71 -4.10 -21.00
N THR A 467 -34.98 -5.10 -21.51
CA THR A 467 -34.20 -5.04 -22.77
C THR A 467 -35.04 -4.84 -24.03
N SER A 468 -36.36 -5.03 -23.96
CA SER A 468 -37.26 -4.79 -25.10
C SER A 468 -37.47 -3.30 -25.42
N PHE A 469 -37.09 -2.41 -24.50
CA PHE A 469 -37.24 -0.95 -24.66
C PHE A 469 -36.07 -0.12 -24.09
N HIS A 470 -35.10 -0.72 -23.41
CA HIS A 470 -33.82 -0.07 -23.07
C HIS A 470 -32.78 -0.31 -24.16
N ASP A 471 -32.15 0.76 -24.63
CA ASP A 471 -31.12 0.74 -25.67
C ASP A 471 -30.07 1.82 -25.38
N ALA A 472 -28.79 1.45 -25.39
CA ALA A 472 -27.66 2.36 -25.20
C ALA A 472 -27.48 3.38 -26.33
N ALA A 473 -28.20 3.25 -27.45
CA ALA A 473 -28.28 4.26 -28.50
C ALA A 473 -29.32 5.36 -28.23
N VAL A 474 -30.14 5.23 -27.17
CA VAL A 474 -31.18 6.20 -26.82
C VAL A 474 -30.71 7.11 -25.68
N ASP A 475 -30.49 8.39 -25.98
CA ASP A 475 -30.03 9.37 -24.99
C ASP A 475 -31.15 9.85 -24.03
N ASN A 476 -32.42 9.75 -24.43
CA ASN A 476 -33.56 10.37 -23.73
C ASN A 476 -34.25 9.43 -22.72
N CYS A 477 -33.51 8.93 -21.74
CA CYS A 477 -34.02 7.99 -20.73
C CYS A 477 -35.08 8.63 -19.81
N ASN A 478 -35.00 9.94 -19.59
CA ASN A 478 -35.94 10.72 -18.76
C ASN A 478 -37.37 10.85 -19.33
N GLY A 479 -37.60 10.36 -20.55
CA GLY A 479 -38.96 10.20 -21.08
C GLY A 479 -39.80 9.25 -20.22
N CYS A 480 -39.15 8.20 -19.69
CA CYS A 480 -39.75 7.17 -18.83
C CYS A 480 -39.33 7.30 -17.37
N HIS A 481 -38.06 7.64 -17.10
CA HIS A 481 -37.48 7.78 -15.76
C HIS A 481 -37.61 9.21 -15.26
N LYS A 482 -38.79 9.54 -14.75
CA LYS A 482 -39.09 10.85 -14.18
C LYS A 482 -40.20 10.79 -13.15
N VAL A 483 -40.42 11.87 -12.42
CA VAL A 483 -41.57 12.01 -11.52
C VAL A 483 -42.87 11.68 -12.27
N GLY A 484 -43.59 10.64 -11.81
CA GLY A 484 -44.83 10.16 -12.42
C GLY A 484 -44.65 9.46 -13.79
N GLY A 485 -43.42 9.13 -14.16
CA GLY A 485 -43.07 8.31 -15.32
C GLY A 485 -43.38 6.82 -15.11
N SER A 486 -43.08 6.01 -16.12
CA SER A 486 -43.29 4.56 -16.07
C SER A 486 -42.12 3.78 -15.45
N GLY A 487 -40.96 4.42 -15.31
CA GLY A 487 -39.79 3.88 -14.63
C GLY A 487 -39.49 4.66 -13.34
N PRO A 488 -38.72 4.07 -12.42
CA PRO A 488 -38.29 4.75 -11.20
C PRO A 488 -37.45 5.99 -11.51
N GLU A 489 -37.52 6.98 -10.63
CA GLU A 489 -36.69 8.18 -10.71
C GLU A 489 -35.21 7.81 -10.49
N PHE A 490 -34.29 8.67 -10.95
CA PHE A 490 -32.85 8.41 -10.77
C PHE A 490 -32.48 8.24 -9.29
N LYS A 491 -32.99 9.14 -8.43
CA LYS A 491 -32.78 9.08 -6.96
C LYS A 491 -33.35 7.84 -6.26
N GLU A 492 -34.29 7.13 -6.90
CA GLU A 492 -34.85 5.89 -6.37
C GLU A 492 -33.95 4.69 -6.70
N LEU A 493 -33.25 4.75 -7.85
CA LEU A 493 -32.28 3.74 -8.26
C LEU A 493 -30.92 3.92 -7.56
N HIS A 494 -30.50 5.17 -7.35
CA HIS A 494 -29.27 5.53 -6.66
C HIS A 494 -29.61 6.54 -5.58
N THR A 495 -29.42 6.19 -4.32
CA THR A 495 -29.60 7.12 -3.19
C THR A 495 -28.43 8.10 -3.06
N GLY A 496 -27.28 7.76 -3.65
CA GLY A 496 -26.02 8.46 -3.48
C GLY A 496 -25.24 8.07 -2.22
N TYR A 497 -25.72 7.06 -1.49
CA TYR A 497 -25.13 6.54 -0.27
C TYR A 497 -24.98 5.01 -0.36
N ASP A 498 -23.85 4.49 0.11
CA ASP A 498 -23.60 3.05 0.17
C ASP A 498 -24.50 2.37 1.21
N LYS A 499 -25.26 1.34 0.80
CA LYS A 499 -26.18 0.59 1.67
C LYS A 499 -25.46 -0.26 2.72
N GLU A 500 -24.15 -0.52 2.59
CA GLU A 500 -23.36 -1.15 3.65
C GLU A 500 -23.06 -0.16 4.78
N ILE A 501 -22.92 1.13 4.45
CA ILE A 501 -22.45 2.19 5.37
C ILE A 501 -23.61 2.99 5.95
N TYR A 502 -24.60 3.33 5.14
CA TYR A 502 -25.66 4.28 5.46
C TYR A 502 -27.01 3.58 5.66
N ALA A 503 -27.68 3.95 6.75
CA ALA A 503 -29.00 3.44 7.11
C ALA A 503 -30.15 4.14 6.36
N ASP A 504 -29.88 5.26 5.69
CA ASP A 504 -30.87 6.03 4.94
C ASP A 504 -30.27 6.78 3.73
N ALA A 505 -31.14 7.48 3.00
CA ALA A 505 -30.77 8.29 1.84
C ALA A 505 -30.47 9.76 2.18
N ILE A 506 -30.24 10.09 3.46
CA ILE A 506 -29.88 11.45 3.89
C ILE A 506 -28.53 11.52 4.60
N GLY A 507 -27.86 10.38 4.81
CA GLY A 507 -26.46 10.29 5.24
C GLY A 507 -26.26 9.79 6.67
N THR A 508 -27.26 9.16 7.31
CA THR A 508 -27.08 8.56 8.63
C THR A 508 -26.29 7.25 8.52
N LYS A 509 -25.15 7.12 9.20
CA LYS A 509 -24.33 5.90 9.17
C LYS A 509 -24.85 4.83 10.14
N PHE A 510 -24.72 3.55 9.79
CA PHE A 510 -25.06 2.45 10.70
C PHE A 510 -24.26 2.50 12.02
N SER A 511 -23.00 2.93 11.97
CA SER A 511 -22.14 3.10 13.15
C SER A 511 -22.57 4.23 14.09
N GLU A 512 -23.40 5.17 13.63
CA GLU A 512 -24.03 6.22 14.46
C GLU A 512 -25.34 5.73 15.07
N VAL A 513 -26.01 4.78 14.41
CA VAL A 513 -27.26 4.19 14.87
C VAL A 513 -27.02 3.10 15.92
N PHE A 514 -26.09 2.17 15.65
CA PHE A 514 -25.78 1.04 16.51
C PHE A 514 -24.39 1.19 17.12
N THR A 515 -24.31 1.17 18.44
CA THR A 515 -23.04 1.31 19.16
C THR A 515 -22.87 0.17 20.15
N THR A 516 -21.72 -0.51 20.08
CA THR A 516 -21.32 -1.54 21.05
C THR A 516 -20.35 -0.95 22.06
N THR A 517 -20.54 -1.25 23.35
CA THR A 517 -19.74 -0.72 24.46
C THR A 517 -19.49 -1.79 25.52
N PHE A 518 -18.29 -1.76 26.12
CA PHE A 518 -17.99 -2.59 27.29
C PHE A 518 -18.68 -2.02 28.53
N THR A 519 -19.24 -2.90 29.36
CA THR A 519 -19.86 -2.55 30.64
C THR A 519 -19.01 -2.97 31.83
N ALA A 520 -18.26 -4.08 31.70
CA ALA A 520 -17.28 -4.51 32.69
C ALA A 520 -16.26 -5.46 32.07
N VAL A 521 -15.00 -5.36 32.49
CA VAL A 521 -13.96 -6.36 32.26
C VAL A 521 -13.27 -6.58 33.59
N THR A 522 -13.20 -7.83 34.06
CA THR A 522 -12.61 -8.16 35.37
C THR A 522 -11.83 -9.46 35.30
N PHE A 523 -10.70 -9.54 36.00
CA PHE A 523 -9.84 -10.72 36.01
C PHE A 523 -9.79 -11.37 37.39
N ASN A 524 -9.94 -12.70 37.42
CA ASN A 524 -9.71 -13.52 38.60
C ASN A 524 -8.36 -14.24 38.45
N SER A 525 -7.34 -13.72 39.12
CA SER A 525 -5.98 -14.26 39.08
C SER A 525 -5.83 -15.64 39.74
N THR A 526 -6.80 -16.09 40.52
CA THR A 526 -6.77 -17.43 41.15
C THR A 526 -7.19 -18.51 40.15
N THR A 527 -8.11 -18.17 39.24
CA THR A 527 -8.64 -19.11 38.24
C THR A 527 -8.16 -18.80 36.82
N ASN A 528 -7.43 -17.71 36.61
CA ASN A 528 -7.06 -17.16 35.30
C ASN A 528 -8.27 -16.93 34.38
N ILE A 529 -9.39 -16.48 34.95
CA ILE A 529 -10.61 -16.20 34.20
C ILE A 529 -10.77 -14.69 34.02
N LEU A 530 -10.88 -14.25 32.77
CA LEU A 530 -11.24 -12.89 32.41
C LEU A 530 -12.73 -12.85 32.07
N ASN A 531 -13.53 -12.21 32.91
CA ASN A 531 -14.95 -11.97 32.66
C ASN A 531 -15.12 -10.68 31.86
N VAL A 532 -15.84 -10.77 30.74
CA VAL A 532 -16.09 -9.67 29.80
C VAL A 532 -17.59 -9.48 29.63
N LYS A 533 -18.06 -8.25 29.86
CA LYS A 533 -19.45 -7.83 29.67
C LYS A 533 -19.51 -6.65 28.73
N PHE A 534 -20.43 -6.72 27.77
CA PHE A 534 -20.65 -5.66 26.80
C PHE A 534 -22.11 -5.62 26.35
N THR A 535 -22.51 -4.46 25.86
CA THR A 535 -23.87 -4.18 25.41
C THR A 535 -23.85 -3.45 24.08
N ALA A 536 -24.89 -3.63 23.27
CA ALA A 536 -25.15 -2.82 22.10
C ALA A 536 -26.42 -1.98 22.32
N THR A 537 -26.41 -0.75 21.81
CA THR A 537 -27.52 0.20 21.91
C THR A 537 -27.89 0.72 20.53
N GLU A 538 -29.15 1.12 20.38
CA GLU A 538 -29.68 1.75 19.18
C GLU A 538 -30.14 3.19 19.46
N ALA A 539 -29.83 4.10 18.53
CA ALA A 539 -30.22 5.49 18.59
C ALA A 539 -31.76 5.65 18.56
N THR A 540 -32.29 6.55 19.38
CA THR A 540 -33.74 6.81 19.42
C THR A 540 -34.21 7.44 18.12
N GLY A 541 -35.25 6.88 17.50
CA GLY A 541 -35.77 7.38 16.22
C GLY A 541 -34.93 6.94 15.01
N SER A 542 -34.14 5.88 15.18
CA SER A 542 -33.39 5.19 14.13
C SER A 542 -34.21 5.02 12.84
N PRO A 543 -33.66 5.40 11.67
CA PRO A 543 -34.28 5.13 10.37
C PRO A 543 -34.03 3.70 9.89
N ALA A 544 -33.16 2.94 10.57
CA ALA A 544 -32.78 1.59 10.16
C ALA A 544 -33.95 0.60 10.31
N THR A 545 -33.99 -0.41 9.44
CA THR A 545 -34.93 -1.53 9.51
C THR A 545 -34.46 -2.66 10.42
N LEU A 546 -33.17 -2.66 10.77
CA LEU A 546 -32.50 -3.63 11.64
C LEU A 546 -32.57 -3.18 13.10
N ASN A 547 -32.30 -4.10 14.03
CA ASN A 547 -32.38 -3.86 15.47
C ASN A 547 -31.12 -4.41 16.17
N VAL A 548 -30.90 -3.98 17.41
CA VAL A 548 -29.82 -4.52 18.26
C VAL A 548 -29.87 -6.05 18.42
N SER A 549 -31.07 -6.65 18.38
CA SER A 549 -31.25 -8.10 18.44
C SER A 549 -30.67 -8.85 17.25
N ASP A 550 -30.40 -8.16 16.14
CA ASP A 550 -29.88 -8.73 14.91
C ASP A 550 -28.34 -8.76 14.90
N ILE A 551 -27.70 -8.24 15.96
CA ILE A 551 -26.25 -8.26 16.13
C ILE A 551 -25.80 -9.64 16.63
N THR A 552 -24.88 -10.25 15.89
CA THR A 552 -24.12 -11.43 16.31
C THR A 552 -22.67 -11.05 16.58
N PRO A 553 -22.25 -10.85 17.84
CA PRO A 553 -20.90 -10.37 18.12
C PRO A 553 -19.86 -11.48 18.08
N THR A 554 -18.62 -11.09 17.79
CA THR A 554 -17.42 -11.92 17.99
C THR A 554 -16.54 -11.26 19.06
N LEU A 555 -16.29 -11.97 20.17
CA LEU A 555 -15.36 -11.54 21.21
C LEU A 555 -13.95 -12.03 20.88
N MET A 556 -12.96 -11.15 21.01
CA MET A 556 -11.54 -11.45 20.82
C MET A 556 -10.70 -10.93 21.98
N VAL A 557 -9.68 -11.69 22.39
CA VAL A 557 -8.72 -11.28 23.41
C VAL A 557 -7.28 -11.51 22.93
N GLY A 558 -6.53 -10.45 22.65
CA GLY A 558 -5.11 -10.54 22.30
C GLY A 558 -4.23 -10.29 23.51
N LEU A 559 -3.22 -11.13 23.75
CA LEU A 559 -2.31 -10.95 24.89
C LEU A 559 -1.06 -10.21 24.44
N TYR A 560 -0.84 -9.02 24.99
CA TYR A 560 0.36 -8.22 24.70
C TYR A 560 1.60 -8.89 25.29
N GLY A 561 2.70 -8.87 24.54
CA GLY A 561 3.98 -9.43 24.95
C GLY A 561 4.94 -8.37 25.46
N TYR A 562 5.59 -8.63 26.59
CA TYR A 562 6.75 -7.88 27.10
C TYR A 562 6.49 -6.36 27.23
N ASP A 563 5.26 -5.97 27.59
CA ASP A 563 4.78 -4.57 27.60
C ASP A 563 4.96 -3.80 26.28
N THR A 564 5.24 -4.50 25.17
CA THR A 564 5.29 -3.91 23.83
C THR A 564 3.89 -3.71 23.28
N LYS A 565 3.77 -2.92 22.21
CA LYS A 565 2.49 -2.77 21.51
C LYS A 565 2.00 -4.08 20.90
N ASP A 566 2.83 -5.09 20.68
CA ASP A 566 2.50 -6.25 19.85
C ASP A 566 1.99 -7.45 20.66
N PHE A 567 1.19 -8.31 20.01
CA PHE A 567 0.60 -9.48 20.65
C PHE A 567 1.55 -10.69 20.63
N LEU A 568 1.86 -11.22 21.81
CA LEU A 568 2.54 -12.51 21.96
C LEU A 568 1.58 -13.66 21.65
N VAL A 569 0.29 -13.46 21.93
CA VAL A 569 -0.77 -14.42 21.63
C VAL A 569 -1.86 -13.72 20.81
N SER A 570 -1.99 -14.15 19.55
CA SER A 570 -3.08 -13.73 18.67
C SER A 570 -4.36 -14.51 19.00
N PRO A 571 -5.53 -13.85 19.14
CA PRO A 571 -6.79 -14.55 19.28
C PRO A 571 -7.17 -15.36 18.04
N HIS A 572 -6.75 -14.90 16.86
CA HIS A 572 -7.07 -15.52 15.57
C HIS A 572 -6.17 -16.71 15.24
N SER A 573 -5.10 -16.96 16.00
CA SER A 573 -4.38 -18.24 15.87
C SER A 573 -5.24 -19.41 16.33
N SER A 574 -4.95 -20.61 15.82
CA SER A 574 -5.61 -21.84 16.25
C SER A 574 -4.70 -22.67 17.14
N ASP A 575 -5.27 -23.43 18.06
CA ASP A 575 -4.55 -24.48 18.75
C ASP A 575 -4.21 -25.66 17.81
N THR A 576 -3.37 -26.55 18.32
CA THR A 576 -2.90 -27.72 17.58
C THR A 576 -3.86 -28.91 17.68
N THR A 577 -5.07 -28.74 18.24
CA THR A 577 -6.03 -29.84 18.30
C THR A 577 -6.58 -30.13 16.90
N PRO A 578 -7.11 -31.33 16.64
CA PRO A 578 -7.73 -31.65 15.35
C PRO A 578 -8.85 -30.67 14.96
N GLU A 579 -9.56 -30.13 15.94
CA GLU A 579 -10.64 -29.15 15.76
C GLU A 579 -10.12 -27.75 15.43
N LYS A 580 -8.82 -27.47 15.66
CA LYS A 580 -8.15 -26.19 15.40
C LYS A 580 -8.90 -25.00 15.99
N ASN A 581 -9.32 -25.13 17.25
CA ASN A 581 -10.09 -24.09 17.92
C ASN A 581 -9.29 -22.79 17.93
N ARG A 582 -9.94 -21.66 17.63
CA ARG A 582 -9.30 -20.35 17.78
C ARG A 582 -8.86 -20.14 19.23
N LEU A 583 -7.68 -19.57 19.44
CA LEU A 583 -7.09 -19.44 20.76
C LEU A 583 -7.91 -18.52 21.66
N LEU A 584 -8.25 -17.33 21.20
CA LEU A 584 -8.98 -16.34 22.00
C LEU A 584 -9.97 -15.54 21.16
N GLU A 585 -10.62 -16.21 20.21
CA GLU A 585 -11.71 -15.67 19.39
C GLU A 585 -12.95 -16.55 19.50
N PHE A 586 -14.11 -15.92 19.67
CA PHE A 586 -15.38 -16.63 19.83
C PHE A 586 -16.56 -15.84 19.28
N LYS A 587 -17.24 -16.42 18.29
CA LYS A 587 -18.50 -15.90 17.74
C LYS A 587 -19.67 -16.34 18.61
N VAL A 588 -20.47 -15.39 19.08
CA VAL A 588 -21.59 -15.64 20.00
C VAL A 588 -22.89 -15.79 19.21
N ASP A 589 -22.99 -16.86 18.43
CA ASP A 589 -24.14 -17.20 17.57
C ASP A 589 -25.03 -18.32 18.11
N GLY A 590 -24.70 -18.85 19.30
CA GLY A 590 -25.43 -19.94 19.95
C GLY A 590 -25.16 -21.34 19.35
N VAL A 591 -24.32 -21.46 18.32
CA VAL A 591 -23.96 -22.73 17.67
C VAL A 591 -22.46 -23.00 17.72
N THR A 592 -21.64 -21.96 17.62
CA THR A 592 -20.19 -22.03 17.73
C THR A 592 -19.81 -22.41 19.15
N THR A 593 -18.84 -23.32 19.29
CA THR A 593 -18.26 -23.71 20.58
C THR A 593 -16.77 -23.43 20.57
N ASN A 594 -16.24 -23.00 21.71
CA ASN A 594 -14.82 -22.85 21.94
C ASN A 594 -14.53 -23.22 23.40
N PRO A 595 -13.63 -24.18 23.70
CA PRO A 595 -13.40 -24.65 25.06
C PRO A 595 -12.87 -23.58 26.02
N ARG A 596 -12.40 -22.44 25.51
CA ARG A 596 -11.83 -21.35 26.30
C ARG A 596 -12.85 -20.26 26.64
N PHE A 597 -14.10 -20.40 26.18
CA PHE A 597 -15.17 -19.43 26.39
C PHE A 597 -16.37 -20.08 27.05
N THR A 598 -16.92 -19.42 28.07
CA THR A 598 -18.20 -19.79 28.67
C THR A 598 -19.16 -18.61 28.56
N VAL A 599 -20.31 -18.82 27.93
CA VAL A 599 -21.37 -17.81 27.84
C VAL A 599 -22.22 -17.87 29.10
N ASN A 600 -22.08 -16.88 29.97
CA ASN A 600 -22.89 -16.75 31.19
C ASN A 600 -24.29 -16.24 30.86
N THR A 601 -24.36 -15.18 30.04
CA THR A 601 -25.62 -14.67 29.48
C THR A 601 -25.42 -14.18 28.06
N SER A 602 -26.41 -14.45 27.20
CA SER A 602 -26.52 -13.88 25.86
C SER A 602 -27.98 -13.47 25.67
N ALA A 603 -28.27 -12.19 25.88
CA ALA A 603 -29.56 -11.58 25.63
C ALA A 603 -29.44 -10.60 24.46
N ALA A 604 -30.57 -10.22 23.85
CA ALA A 604 -30.57 -9.24 22.77
C ALA A 604 -29.87 -7.94 23.21
N GLY A 605 -28.71 -7.65 22.62
CA GLY A 605 -27.92 -6.47 22.94
C GLY A 605 -27.10 -6.52 24.23
N SER A 606 -26.98 -7.66 24.91
CA SER A 606 -26.21 -7.77 26.16
C SER A 606 -25.57 -9.15 26.31
N TRP A 607 -24.27 -9.17 26.55
CA TRP A 607 -23.47 -10.39 26.63
C TRP A 607 -22.55 -10.38 27.85
N ASP A 608 -22.41 -11.55 28.49
CA ASP A 608 -21.52 -11.83 29.63
C ASP A 608 -20.81 -13.15 29.35
N LEU A 609 -19.49 -13.10 29.18
CA LEU A 609 -18.66 -14.24 28.84
C LEU A 609 -17.46 -14.34 29.78
N ASP A 610 -17.11 -15.56 30.15
CA ASP A 610 -15.84 -15.88 30.78
C ASP A 610 -14.86 -16.40 29.73
N VAL A 611 -13.64 -15.87 29.78
CA VAL A 611 -12.50 -16.27 28.93
C VAL A 611 -11.45 -16.95 29.80
N ASP A 612 -11.13 -18.20 29.48
CA ASP A 612 -10.15 -19.01 30.21
C ASP A 612 -8.74 -18.80 29.66
N LEU A 613 -7.91 -18.12 30.46
CA LEU A 613 -6.51 -17.81 30.16
C LEU A 613 -5.53 -18.81 30.80
N SER A 614 -6.02 -19.93 31.35
CA SER A 614 -5.18 -20.91 32.06
C SER A 614 -4.04 -21.49 31.20
N MET A 615 -4.22 -21.55 29.87
CA MET A 615 -3.17 -21.98 28.95
C MET A 615 -1.92 -21.07 29.01
N TRP A 616 -2.08 -19.81 29.39
CA TRP A 616 -1.00 -18.80 29.45
C TRP A 616 -0.69 -18.37 30.89
N ALA A 617 -1.10 -19.17 31.89
CA ALA A 617 -0.84 -18.88 33.31
C ALA A 617 0.65 -18.68 33.63
N GLY A 618 1.55 -19.40 32.94
CA GLY A 618 3.00 -19.22 33.07
C GLY A 618 3.46 -17.83 32.64
N GLN A 619 2.98 -17.36 31.49
CA GLN A 619 3.31 -16.05 30.92
C GLN A 619 2.72 -14.89 31.75
N LEU A 620 1.54 -15.10 32.33
CA LEU A 620 0.95 -14.17 33.29
C LEU A 620 1.77 -14.11 34.59
N ALA A 621 2.30 -15.25 35.04
CA ALA A 621 3.06 -15.35 36.29
C ALA A 621 4.49 -14.82 36.18
N ASP A 622 5.16 -15.03 35.04
CA ASP A 622 6.51 -14.52 34.80
C ASP A 622 6.55 -13.05 34.32
N GLY A 623 5.38 -12.50 33.97
CA GLY A 623 5.24 -11.10 33.56
C GLY A 623 5.57 -10.83 32.09
N SER A 624 5.79 -11.87 31.27
CA SER A 624 5.85 -11.74 29.81
C SER A 624 4.52 -11.29 29.22
N VAL A 625 3.40 -11.57 29.89
CA VAL A 625 2.07 -11.01 29.59
C VAL A 625 1.57 -10.24 30.82
N LYS A 626 1.41 -8.92 30.69
CA LYS A 626 0.81 -8.07 31.74
C LYS A 626 -0.49 -7.40 31.30
N ARG A 627 -0.76 -7.35 29.99
CA ARG A 627 -1.94 -6.70 29.43
C ARG A 627 -2.58 -7.54 28.33
N ALA A 628 -3.86 -7.30 28.10
CA ALA A 628 -4.59 -7.82 26.97
C ALA A 628 -5.38 -6.72 26.26
N GLU A 629 -5.60 -6.89 24.97
CA GLU A 629 -6.61 -6.13 24.23
C GLU A 629 -7.87 -6.98 24.12
N VAL A 630 -8.97 -6.47 24.65
CA VAL A 630 -10.29 -7.09 24.56
C VAL A 630 -11.09 -6.35 23.51
N ALA A 631 -11.56 -7.02 22.46
CA ALA A 631 -12.31 -6.41 21.38
C ALA A 631 -13.60 -7.15 21.07
N VAL A 632 -14.60 -6.42 20.56
CA VAL A 632 -15.85 -6.99 20.07
C VAL A 632 -16.06 -6.54 18.63
N MET A 633 -16.23 -7.47 17.70
CA MET A 633 -16.73 -7.18 16.35
C MET A 633 -18.24 -7.39 16.32
N PRO A 634 -19.07 -6.33 16.23
CA PRO A 634 -20.51 -6.47 16.21
C PRO A 634 -21.01 -6.68 14.77
N ALA A 635 -21.20 -7.93 14.36
CA ALA A 635 -21.75 -8.21 13.03
C ALA A 635 -23.26 -7.95 13.01
N LEU A 636 -23.67 -6.91 12.28
CA LEU A 636 -25.07 -6.60 11.98
C LEU A 636 -25.39 -7.05 10.55
N THR A 637 -26.16 -8.12 10.40
CA THR A 637 -26.40 -8.76 9.12
C THR A 637 -27.80 -8.47 8.60
N GLU A 638 -27.89 -7.96 7.37
CA GLU A 638 -29.14 -7.88 6.62
C GLU A 638 -29.25 -9.05 5.64
N ILE A 639 -30.32 -9.85 5.75
CA ILE A 639 -30.63 -10.88 4.76
C ILE A 639 -31.25 -10.17 3.56
N VAL A 640 -30.47 -9.96 2.51
CA VAL A 640 -30.97 -9.32 1.29
C VAL A 640 -31.52 -10.41 0.36
N ASN A 641 -32.81 -10.34 0.05
CA ASN A 641 -33.37 -11.16 -1.03
C ASN A 641 -32.86 -10.61 -2.36
N ASP A 642 -32.36 -11.50 -3.22
CA ASP A 642 -31.72 -11.27 -4.55
C ASP A 642 -32.50 -10.36 -5.54
N ALA A 643 -33.70 -9.89 -5.17
CA ALA A 643 -34.50 -8.96 -5.95
C ALA A 643 -34.20 -7.47 -5.67
N ASP A 644 -33.62 -7.13 -4.51
CA ASP A 644 -33.28 -5.74 -4.12
C ASP A 644 -31.80 -5.37 -4.32
N VAL A 645 -30.98 -6.37 -4.67
CA VAL A 645 -29.61 -6.19 -5.10
C VAL A 645 -29.57 -6.46 -6.60
N SER A 646 -29.44 -5.42 -7.41
CA SER A 646 -29.25 -5.56 -8.85
C SER A 646 -27.85 -6.05 -9.24
N VAL A 647 -27.08 -6.65 -8.33
CA VAL A 647 -25.84 -7.35 -8.70
C VAL A 647 -26.16 -8.80 -9.04
N GLY A 648 -25.61 -9.24 -10.16
CA GLY A 648 -25.94 -10.50 -10.80
C GLY A 648 -25.73 -11.70 -9.90
N THR A 649 -26.46 -12.76 -10.23
CA THR A 649 -26.16 -14.13 -9.85
C THR A 649 -24.65 -14.35 -9.90
N CYS A 650 -24.02 -14.63 -8.75
CA CYS A 650 -22.63 -15.08 -8.69
C CYS A 650 -22.46 -16.39 -9.49
N THR A 651 -22.22 -16.28 -10.79
CA THR A 651 -21.35 -17.22 -11.48
C THR A 651 -19.93 -16.97 -10.98
N PRO A 652 -19.14 -18.02 -10.69
CA PRO A 652 -17.82 -17.88 -10.07
C PRO A 652 -16.87 -17.16 -11.04
N ALA A 653 -16.84 -15.84 -10.95
CA ALA A 653 -15.95 -14.96 -11.69
C ALA A 653 -15.74 -13.69 -10.87
N CYS A 654 -15.13 -13.87 -9.70
CA CYS A 654 -14.03 -13.04 -9.21
C CYS A 654 -14.19 -11.51 -9.36
N THR A 655 -14.71 -10.83 -8.33
CA THR A 655 -14.50 -9.39 -8.13
C THR A 655 -14.51 -9.02 -6.63
N ARG A 656 -13.39 -9.32 -5.97
CA ARG A 656 -12.70 -8.52 -4.94
C ARG A 656 -11.28 -9.09 -4.92
N GLY A 657 -10.27 -8.22 -5.02
CA GLY A 657 -8.89 -8.54 -5.45
C GLY A 657 -8.37 -9.92 -5.01
N ASN A 658 -7.87 -10.69 -5.98
CA ASN A 658 -7.18 -11.97 -5.86
C ASN A 658 -7.35 -12.68 -4.51
N HIS A 659 -8.38 -13.53 -4.38
CA HIS A 659 -8.34 -14.83 -3.70
C HIS A 659 -9.74 -15.45 -3.62
N CYS A 660 -10.00 -16.42 -4.48
CA CYS A 660 -11.09 -17.37 -4.28
C CYS A 660 -10.53 -18.54 -3.46
N ALA A 661 -10.71 -18.52 -2.14
CA ALA A 661 -10.56 -19.75 -1.38
C ALA A 661 -11.63 -20.74 -1.87
N ALA A 662 -11.20 -21.97 -2.21
CA ALA A 662 -12.06 -23.02 -2.75
C ALA A 662 -13.11 -23.56 -1.76
N ASP A 663 -13.29 -22.93 -0.60
CA ASP A 663 -14.30 -23.27 0.42
C ASP A 663 -15.43 -22.25 0.55
N ASP A 664 -15.39 -21.12 -0.14
CA ASP A 664 -16.49 -20.14 -0.10
C ASP A 664 -17.54 -20.49 -1.17
N THR A 665 -18.39 -21.46 -0.82
CA THR A 665 -19.60 -21.73 -1.59
C THR A 665 -20.43 -20.46 -1.65
N CYS A 666 -20.61 -19.90 -2.86
CA CYS A 666 -21.59 -18.85 -3.16
C CYS A 666 -22.88 -19.09 -2.35
N LYS A 667 -23.07 -18.31 -1.29
CA LYS A 667 -24.35 -18.32 -0.59
C LYS A 667 -25.32 -17.59 -1.49
N ALA A 668 -26.33 -18.28 -1.97
CA ALA A 668 -27.41 -17.70 -2.78
C ALA A 668 -28.34 -16.78 -1.97
N ASN A 669 -27.79 -16.01 -1.03
CA ASN A 669 -28.32 -14.92 -0.22
C ASN A 669 -27.08 -14.29 0.43
N ASP A 670 -26.49 -13.26 -0.18
CA ASP A 670 -25.34 -12.57 0.44
C ASP A 670 -25.84 -11.75 1.62
N ASP A 671 -25.69 -12.32 2.82
CA ASP A 671 -25.82 -11.63 4.09
C ASP A 671 -24.96 -10.35 4.07
N LEU A 672 -25.59 -9.18 3.93
CA LEU A 672 -24.88 -7.90 3.88
C LEU A 672 -24.56 -7.45 5.30
N ILE A 673 -23.29 -7.53 5.68
CA ILE A 673 -22.80 -7.10 7.00
C ILE A 673 -22.62 -5.58 6.97
N LYS A 674 -23.37 -4.86 7.82
CA LYS A 674 -23.35 -3.40 7.89
C LYS A 674 -22.08 -2.87 8.57
N ALA A 675 -21.66 -1.68 8.16
CA ALA A 675 -20.50 -1.00 8.69
C ALA A 675 -20.73 -0.51 10.12
N LEU A 676 -20.18 -1.24 11.09
CA LEU A 676 -20.19 -0.89 12.52
C LEU A 676 -18.76 -0.74 13.05
N ASN A 677 -18.60 0.13 14.06
CA ASN A 677 -17.31 0.28 14.73
C ASN A 677 -17.13 -0.84 15.75
N ALA A 678 -16.01 -1.57 15.64
CA ALA A 678 -15.61 -2.57 16.61
C ALA A 678 -14.89 -1.90 17.80
N PRO A 679 -15.47 -1.87 19.02
CA PRO A 679 -14.78 -1.33 20.19
C PRO A 679 -13.68 -2.29 20.65
N SER A 680 -12.65 -1.73 21.28
CA SER A 680 -11.67 -2.49 22.05
C SER A 680 -11.25 -1.74 23.31
N GLN A 681 -10.71 -2.47 24.28
CA GLN A 681 -10.09 -1.92 25.48
C GLN A 681 -8.80 -2.65 25.84
N THR A 682 -7.83 -1.91 26.35
CA THR A 682 -6.60 -2.45 26.94
C THR A 682 -6.85 -2.73 28.42
N PHE A 683 -6.68 -3.98 28.84
CA PHE A 683 -6.84 -4.43 30.22
C PHE A 683 -5.49 -4.78 30.83
N ASP A 684 -5.19 -4.26 32.03
CA ASP A 684 -3.99 -4.56 32.81
C ASP A 684 -4.29 -5.62 33.88
N PHE A 685 -3.67 -6.79 33.75
CA PHE A 685 -3.84 -7.91 34.68
C PHE A 685 -3.25 -7.65 36.07
N THR A 686 -2.22 -6.81 36.16
CA THR A 686 -1.55 -6.47 37.42
C THR A 686 -2.39 -5.49 38.22
N ALA A 687 -2.95 -4.47 37.56
CA ALA A 687 -3.85 -3.51 38.17
C ALA A 687 -5.29 -4.05 38.31
N ASN A 688 -5.63 -5.11 37.56
CA ASN A 688 -7.00 -5.63 37.41
C ASN A 688 -7.97 -4.52 36.98
N ALA A 689 -7.57 -3.74 35.98
CA ALA A 689 -8.27 -2.53 35.54
C ALA A 689 -8.03 -2.25 34.05
N ILE A 690 -8.92 -1.46 33.46
CA ILE A 690 -8.76 -0.93 32.11
C ILE A 690 -7.70 0.19 32.12
N ASP A 691 -6.78 0.15 31.17
CA ASP A 691 -5.73 1.14 30.91
C ASP A 691 -5.59 1.39 29.40
N ASP A 692 -6.63 1.95 28.80
CA ASP A 692 -6.67 2.30 27.37
C ASP A 692 -5.59 3.32 26.96
N THR A 693 -5.01 4.02 27.95
CA THR A 693 -3.97 5.03 27.72
C THR A 693 -2.56 4.46 27.62
N PHE A 694 -2.35 3.19 27.99
CA PHE A 694 -1.03 2.58 27.96
C PHE A 694 -0.45 2.53 26.54
N TYR A 695 -1.27 2.12 25.57
CA TYR A 695 -0.94 2.13 24.15
C TYR A 695 -1.71 3.25 23.46
N ALA A 696 -1.03 4.38 23.24
CA ALA A 696 -1.55 5.48 22.45
C ALA A 696 -1.84 5.03 21.01
N ASP A 697 -2.90 5.59 20.43
CA ASP A 697 -3.18 5.41 19.02
C ASP A 697 -2.08 6.09 18.19
N ILE A 698 -1.62 5.39 17.16
CA ILE A 698 -0.58 5.87 16.25
C ILE A 698 -1.15 6.37 14.92
N VAL A 699 -2.45 6.15 14.69
CA VAL A 699 -3.17 6.47 13.46
C VAL A 699 -4.55 7.03 13.79
N ASP A 700 -5.04 7.93 12.94
CA ASP A 700 -6.39 8.49 13.02
C ASP A 700 -7.32 7.70 12.08
N VAL A 701 -8.26 6.94 12.66
CA VAL A 701 -9.24 6.21 11.86
C VAL A 701 -10.29 7.15 11.27
N THR A 702 -10.69 8.19 11.99
CA THR A 702 -11.77 9.09 11.57
C THR A 702 -11.27 10.08 10.51
N ASN A 703 -10.18 10.79 10.77
CA ASN A 703 -9.63 11.83 9.88
C ASN A 703 -8.33 11.39 9.18
N GLY A 704 -8.18 10.08 8.95
CA GLY A 704 -7.08 9.50 8.19
C GLY A 704 -7.57 8.34 7.35
N CYS A 705 -7.91 7.22 7.99
CA CYS A 705 -8.41 6.05 7.26
C CYS A 705 -9.77 6.31 6.58
N ASN A 706 -10.76 6.80 7.33
CA ASN A 706 -12.13 6.99 6.83
C ASN A 706 -12.27 8.22 5.93
N ASP A 707 -11.30 9.13 5.88
CA ASP A 707 -11.28 10.17 4.85
C ASP A 707 -11.22 9.54 3.45
N CYS A 708 -10.45 8.45 3.30
CA CYS A 708 -10.39 7.68 2.06
C CYS A 708 -11.43 6.55 2.00
N HIS A 709 -11.66 5.82 3.08
CA HIS A 709 -12.48 4.60 3.07
C HIS A 709 -13.96 4.80 3.42
N ASP A 710 -14.35 5.98 3.93
CA ASP A 710 -15.67 6.33 4.50
C ASP A 710 -16.09 5.50 5.74
N ALA A 711 -16.03 4.18 5.61
CA ALA A 711 -16.04 3.23 6.71
C ALA A 711 -15.05 2.10 6.42
N LEU A 712 -13.97 2.03 7.22
CA LEU A 712 -12.90 1.05 7.09
C LEU A 712 -13.43 -0.40 7.07
N ALA A 713 -12.73 -1.27 6.31
CA ALA A 713 -12.98 -2.71 6.12
C ALA A 713 -14.10 -3.10 5.14
N THR A 714 -15.00 -2.19 4.77
CA THR A 714 -16.08 -2.45 3.80
C THR A 714 -15.57 -2.88 2.40
N SER A 715 -14.37 -2.43 1.99
CA SER A 715 -13.80 -2.75 0.68
C SER A 715 -12.81 -3.93 0.64
N PHE A 716 -12.41 -4.50 1.78
CA PHE A 716 -11.39 -5.56 1.84
C PHE A 716 -11.67 -6.69 2.86
N HIS A 717 -12.70 -6.56 3.69
CA HIS A 717 -13.24 -7.64 4.54
C HIS A 717 -14.77 -7.51 4.65
N SER A 718 -15.26 -7.09 5.82
CA SER A 718 -16.66 -6.94 6.18
C SER A 718 -16.83 -5.72 7.08
N GLY A 719 -17.98 -5.06 7.00
CA GLY A 719 -18.27 -3.81 7.71
C GLY A 719 -18.18 -3.86 9.25
N ASP A 720 -18.16 -5.04 9.88
CA ASP A 720 -18.14 -5.21 11.34
C ASP A 720 -16.75 -5.04 11.98
N ARG A 721 -15.72 -4.76 11.17
CA ARG A 721 -14.31 -4.68 11.59
C ARG A 721 -13.76 -3.25 11.67
N GLY A 722 -14.56 -2.26 11.31
CA GLY A 722 -14.14 -0.86 11.20
C GLY A 722 -13.92 -0.17 12.54
N GLY A 723 -13.55 1.11 12.47
CA GLY A 723 -13.55 2.01 13.62
C GLY A 723 -12.32 1.95 14.54
N ASN A 724 -11.53 0.88 14.51
CA ASN A 724 -10.40 0.73 15.43
C ASN A 724 -9.28 -0.19 14.89
N ILE A 725 -8.08 0.37 14.70
CA ILE A 725 -6.93 -0.36 14.17
C ILE A 725 -6.39 -1.40 15.15
N LYS A 726 -6.59 -1.24 16.47
CA LYS A 726 -6.22 -2.27 17.45
C LYS A 726 -6.98 -3.58 17.20
N VAL A 727 -8.22 -3.50 16.70
CA VAL A 727 -9.01 -4.68 16.33
C VAL A 727 -8.39 -5.42 15.15
N CYS A 728 -7.91 -4.71 14.12
CA CYS A 728 -7.23 -5.32 12.98
C CYS A 728 -5.99 -6.12 13.43
N ARG A 729 -5.24 -5.59 14.41
CA ARG A 729 -4.00 -6.20 14.94
C ARG A 729 -4.22 -7.54 15.63
N LEU A 730 -5.44 -7.84 16.06
CA LEU A 730 -5.78 -9.13 16.67
C LEU A 730 -5.62 -10.29 15.68
N CYS A 731 -5.79 -10.02 14.38
CA CYS A 731 -5.52 -10.98 13.31
C CYS A 731 -4.22 -10.66 12.55
N HIS A 732 -3.86 -9.38 12.46
CA HIS A 732 -2.66 -8.86 11.80
C HIS A 732 -1.49 -8.77 12.76
N VAL A 733 -0.90 -9.93 13.07
CA VAL A 733 0.17 -10.09 14.06
C VAL A 733 1.57 -10.26 13.45
N PRO A 734 2.63 -9.85 14.17
CA PRO A 734 3.99 -9.96 13.67
C PRO A 734 4.54 -11.40 13.67
N SER A 735 3.90 -12.33 14.37
CA SER A 735 4.29 -13.75 14.40
C SER A 735 3.93 -14.53 13.14
N ALA A 736 3.44 -13.87 12.09
CA ALA A 736 3.01 -14.51 10.85
C ALA A 736 3.53 -13.73 9.64
N GLY A 737 3.93 -14.47 8.60
CA GLY A 737 4.24 -13.91 7.29
C GLY A 737 2.98 -13.35 6.61
N GLY A 738 3.19 -12.47 5.64
CA GLY A 738 2.16 -11.67 4.98
C GLY A 738 1.01 -12.45 4.35
N SER A 739 1.09 -13.77 4.18
CA SER A 739 0.06 -14.60 3.57
C SER A 739 -0.16 -14.26 2.10
N HIS A 740 -0.80 -13.12 1.83
CA HIS A 740 -1.14 -12.63 0.51
C HIS A 740 -0.09 -11.70 -0.08
N LEU A 741 0.72 -11.09 0.77
CA LEU A 741 1.81 -10.23 0.34
C LEU A 741 3.09 -11.01 0.49
N GLU A 742 3.88 -11.09 -0.58
CA GLU A 742 5.18 -11.75 -0.56
C GLU A 742 6.22 -10.89 0.16
N MET A 743 7.13 -11.52 0.89
CA MET A 743 8.20 -10.83 1.63
C MET A 743 7.72 -9.71 2.58
N GLN A 744 6.47 -9.75 3.05
CA GLN A 744 5.93 -8.82 4.04
C GLN A 744 5.53 -9.55 5.31
N SER A 745 5.37 -8.82 6.41
CA SER A 745 4.77 -9.37 7.64
C SER A 745 3.25 -9.23 7.61
N ARG A 746 2.54 -10.12 8.30
CA ARG A 746 1.10 -9.95 8.52
C ARG A 746 0.79 -8.82 9.51
N SER A 747 1.78 -8.34 10.25
CA SER A 747 1.60 -7.21 11.17
C SER A 747 0.96 -6.02 10.45
N ILE A 748 0.03 -5.32 11.11
CA ILE A 748 -0.71 -4.23 10.46
C ILE A 748 0.21 -3.12 9.92
N ASP A 749 1.33 -2.86 10.60
CA ASP A 749 2.31 -1.84 10.23
C ASP A 749 3.18 -2.23 9.02
N SER A 750 3.25 -3.52 8.67
CA SER A 750 3.84 -3.96 7.40
C SER A 750 2.76 -4.02 6.33
N TYR A 751 1.62 -4.64 6.66
CA TYR A 751 0.54 -4.89 5.70
C TYR A 751 0.01 -3.61 5.06
N VAL A 752 -0.35 -2.61 5.88
CA VAL A 752 -0.94 -1.36 5.40
C VAL A 752 0.05 -0.57 4.55
N HIS A 753 1.34 -0.61 4.88
CA HIS A 753 2.38 0.06 4.11
C HIS A 753 2.60 -0.59 2.74
N ALA A 754 2.66 -1.92 2.67
CA ALA A 754 2.82 -2.64 1.42
C ALA A 754 1.64 -2.43 0.45
N ILE A 755 0.39 -2.52 0.93
CA ILE A 755 -0.79 -2.36 0.07
C ILE A 755 -0.95 -0.93 -0.46
N HIS A 756 -0.59 0.07 0.34
CA HIS A 756 -0.62 1.48 -0.09
C HIS A 756 0.63 1.90 -0.88
N SER A 757 1.62 1.00 -0.96
CA SER A 757 2.71 1.03 -1.94
C SER A 757 2.41 0.13 -3.14
N PHE A 758 1.14 -0.29 -3.29
CA PHE A 758 0.61 -1.06 -4.43
C PHE A 758 1.32 -2.38 -4.72
N GLN A 759 1.87 -3.03 -3.70
CA GLN A 759 2.27 -4.43 -3.85
C GLN A 759 1.02 -5.27 -4.19
N ALA A 760 1.13 -6.14 -5.21
CA ALA A 760 0.03 -7.00 -5.61
C ALA A 760 -0.25 -8.08 -4.56
N PHE A 761 -1.54 -8.39 -4.37
CA PHE A 761 -1.98 -9.54 -3.60
C PHE A 761 -1.81 -10.80 -4.45
N ASP A 762 -1.17 -11.80 -3.84
CA ASP A 762 -1.02 -13.16 -4.33
C ASP A 762 -0.60 -13.26 -5.80
N PRO A 763 0.58 -12.73 -6.13
CA PRO A 763 1.01 -12.64 -7.51
C PRO A 763 1.25 -14.01 -8.16
N ALA A 764 1.38 -15.12 -7.41
CA ALA A 764 1.42 -16.46 -8.01
C ALA A 764 0.11 -16.91 -8.67
N ASP A 765 -1.02 -16.35 -8.27
CA ASP A 765 -2.33 -16.69 -8.85
C ASP A 765 -2.58 -15.98 -10.18
N ILE A 766 -1.71 -15.06 -10.57
CA ILE A 766 -1.83 -14.27 -11.80
C ILE A 766 -1.32 -15.08 -13.00
N ASP A 767 -2.19 -15.27 -14.00
CA ASP A 767 -1.80 -15.84 -15.28
C ASP A 767 -1.17 -14.75 -16.17
N PHE A 768 0.15 -14.60 -16.09
CA PHE A 768 0.89 -13.65 -16.93
C PHE A 768 0.91 -14.00 -18.43
N SER A 769 0.36 -15.16 -18.83
CA SER A 769 0.11 -15.49 -20.24
C SER A 769 -1.21 -14.90 -20.75
N ASP A 770 -2.15 -14.58 -19.84
CA ASP A 770 -3.33 -13.79 -20.13
C ASP A 770 -2.98 -12.29 -20.17
N ALA A 771 -3.21 -11.66 -21.32
CA ALA A 771 -2.85 -10.26 -21.52
C ALA A 771 -3.64 -9.29 -20.63
N VAL A 772 -4.85 -9.66 -20.20
CA VAL A 772 -5.69 -8.83 -19.31
C VAL A 772 -5.21 -8.94 -17.87
N GLU A 773 -4.94 -10.14 -17.37
CA GLU A 773 -4.42 -10.32 -16.01
C GLU A 773 -3.05 -9.66 -15.87
N LYS A 774 -2.16 -9.84 -16.85
CA LYS A 774 -0.88 -9.12 -16.91
C LYS A 774 -1.07 -7.59 -16.88
N MET A 775 -1.94 -7.04 -17.73
CA MET A 775 -2.18 -5.60 -17.78
C MET A 775 -2.75 -5.07 -16.45
N ARG A 776 -3.63 -5.83 -15.78
CA ARG A 776 -4.15 -5.45 -14.46
C ARG A 776 -3.08 -5.45 -13.39
N TYR A 777 -2.17 -6.42 -13.41
CA TYR A 777 -1.00 -6.44 -12.52
C TYR A 777 -0.14 -5.20 -12.74
N GLU A 778 0.24 -4.91 -13.99
CA GLU A 778 1.06 -3.74 -14.36
C GLU A 778 0.38 -2.44 -13.92
N HIS A 779 -0.91 -2.25 -14.22
CA HIS A 779 -1.67 -1.09 -13.77
C HIS A 779 -1.75 -0.96 -12.24
N HIS A 780 -1.87 -2.08 -11.52
CA HIS A 780 -1.92 -2.07 -10.06
C HIS A 780 -0.59 -1.62 -9.49
N VAL A 781 0.52 -2.26 -9.85
CA VAL A 781 1.85 -1.95 -9.26
C VAL A 781 2.39 -0.58 -9.67
N GLU A 782 1.94 -0.03 -10.80
CA GLU A 782 2.26 1.34 -11.25
C GLU A 782 1.32 2.40 -10.66
N SER A 783 0.30 2.02 -9.89
CA SER A 783 -0.63 2.97 -9.27
C SER A 783 0.06 3.78 -8.17
N THR A 784 -0.51 4.95 -7.89
CA THR A 784 0.06 5.89 -6.91
C THR A 784 -0.95 6.17 -5.81
N TYR A 785 -0.46 6.36 -4.58
CA TYR A 785 -1.28 6.70 -3.44
C TYR A 785 -2.04 8.01 -3.70
N PRO A 786 -3.32 8.18 -3.28
CA PRO A 786 -4.15 9.31 -3.70
C PRO A 786 -3.56 10.70 -3.43
N ASN A 787 -2.70 10.86 -2.42
CA ASN A 787 -1.94 12.10 -2.17
C ASN A 787 -0.81 12.38 -3.18
N PHE A 788 -0.70 11.57 -4.23
CA PHE A 788 0.34 11.58 -5.26
C PHE A 788 1.76 11.32 -4.75
N THR A 789 1.87 10.83 -3.51
CA THR A 789 3.10 10.36 -2.88
C THR A 789 2.75 9.57 -1.62
N ILE A 790 3.57 8.60 -1.27
CA ILE A 790 3.50 7.83 -0.01
C ILE A 790 4.24 8.53 1.16
N THR A 791 4.81 9.71 0.93
CA THR A 791 5.57 10.46 1.95
C THR A 791 4.69 11.29 2.88
N ASN A 792 3.39 11.39 2.61
CA ASN A 792 2.42 12.06 3.49
C ASN A 792 2.02 11.15 4.67
N CYS A 793 2.87 11.02 5.68
CA CYS A 793 2.61 10.22 6.87
C CYS A 793 1.33 10.65 7.61
N GLU A 794 1.05 11.95 7.65
CA GLU A 794 -0.13 12.56 8.28
C GLU A 794 -1.46 12.17 7.61
N SER A 795 -1.45 11.54 6.42
CA SER A 795 -2.68 10.99 5.85
C SER A 795 -3.24 9.82 6.67
N CYS A 796 -2.42 9.21 7.53
CA CYS A 796 -2.83 8.07 8.37
C CYS A 796 -2.43 8.28 9.82
N HIS A 797 -1.21 8.74 10.07
CA HIS A 797 -0.63 8.79 11.41
C HIS A 797 -1.03 10.05 12.18
N VAL A 798 -1.17 9.92 13.50
CA VAL A 798 -1.30 11.09 14.37
C VAL A 798 0.05 11.82 14.49
N PRO A 799 0.07 13.14 14.73
CA PRO A 799 1.31 13.90 14.88
C PRO A 799 2.28 13.27 15.90
N GLY A 800 3.53 13.09 15.48
CA GLY A 800 4.60 12.50 16.30
C GLY A 800 4.68 10.96 16.28
N ALA A 801 3.87 10.29 15.43
CA ALA A 801 3.86 8.83 15.30
C ALA A 801 4.51 8.31 14.00
N PHE A 802 5.28 9.12 13.28
CA PHE A 802 5.85 8.80 11.96
C PHE A 802 7.21 8.08 12.03
N GLU A 803 7.82 8.08 13.22
CA GLU A 803 9.21 7.69 13.38
C GLU A 803 9.41 6.18 13.40
N VAL A 804 10.65 5.80 13.09
CA VAL A 804 11.08 4.40 13.02
C VAL A 804 10.76 3.68 14.33
N PRO A 805 10.07 2.52 14.30
CA PRO A 805 9.74 1.78 15.51
C PRO A 805 10.97 1.41 16.35
N ASP A 806 10.85 1.62 17.66
CA ASP A 806 11.84 1.22 18.66
C ASP A 806 11.65 -0.25 19.05
N GLN A 807 12.73 -1.03 18.98
CA GLN A 807 12.70 -2.45 19.32
C GLN A 807 12.45 -2.73 20.81
N ALA A 808 12.72 -1.78 21.71
CA ALA A 808 12.30 -1.90 23.10
C ALA A 808 10.78 -1.85 23.28
N LYS A 809 10.03 -1.41 22.26
CA LYS A 809 8.57 -1.18 22.31
C LYS A 809 7.79 -1.99 21.28
N SER A 810 8.47 -2.79 20.46
CA SER A 810 7.85 -3.57 19.38
C SER A 810 8.63 -4.85 19.15
N MET A 811 7.91 -5.96 19.00
CA MET A 811 8.51 -7.28 18.80
C MET A 811 9.08 -7.45 17.38
N PRO A 812 9.97 -8.45 17.16
CA PRO A 812 10.34 -8.92 15.83
C PRO A 812 9.14 -9.25 14.94
N GLY A 813 9.31 -9.25 13.62
CA GLY A 813 8.30 -9.70 12.65
C GLY A 813 8.77 -10.89 11.81
N GLN A 814 7.84 -11.78 11.48
CA GLN A 814 8.00 -12.81 10.46
C GLN A 814 7.54 -12.26 9.11
N PHE A 815 8.36 -12.42 8.08
CA PHE A 815 8.04 -12.14 6.69
C PHE A 815 7.67 -13.43 5.95
N SER A 816 6.74 -13.33 5.00
CA SER A 816 6.50 -14.38 4.01
C SER A 816 7.75 -14.57 3.14
N LYS A 817 7.84 -15.71 2.46
CA LYS A 817 8.81 -15.92 1.38
C LYS A 817 8.39 -15.12 0.14
N ALA A 818 9.29 -15.02 -0.83
CA ALA A 818 8.92 -14.65 -2.20
C ALA A 818 7.89 -15.62 -2.77
N ASP A 819 6.98 -15.08 -3.57
CA ASP A 819 6.04 -15.89 -4.31
C ASP A 819 6.65 -16.45 -5.60
N THR A 820 6.00 -17.44 -6.20
CA THR A 820 6.47 -18.10 -7.42
C THR A 820 5.60 -17.74 -8.60
N PHE A 821 6.13 -16.93 -9.52
CA PHE A 821 5.40 -16.46 -10.69
C PHE A 821 5.36 -17.55 -11.76
N SER A 822 4.30 -17.56 -12.56
CA SER A 822 4.17 -18.44 -13.74
C SER A 822 5.17 -18.10 -14.87
N VAL A 823 5.79 -16.92 -14.77
CA VAL A 823 6.83 -16.41 -15.69
C VAL A 823 8.15 -16.19 -14.95
N PRO A 824 9.30 -16.23 -15.65
CA PRO A 824 10.58 -15.85 -15.05
C PRO A 824 10.55 -14.40 -14.55
N ARG A 825 11.12 -14.17 -13.37
CA ARG A 825 11.32 -12.84 -12.77
C ARG A 825 12.73 -12.69 -12.22
N ALA A 826 13.22 -11.47 -12.12
CA ALA A 826 14.58 -11.16 -11.68
C ALA A 826 14.81 -11.47 -10.20
N ILE A 827 13.88 -11.12 -9.31
CA ILE A 827 14.02 -11.33 -7.84
C ILE A 827 14.23 -12.82 -7.49
N GLY A 828 13.66 -13.73 -8.29
CA GLY A 828 13.76 -15.16 -8.06
C GLY A 828 13.21 -15.58 -6.69
N ALA A 829 13.86 -16.56 -6.07
CA ALA A 829 13.46 -17.13 -4.79
C ALA A 829 14.11 -16.38 -3.61
N VAL A 830 13.28 -15.99 -2.66
CA VAL A 830 13.68 -15.38 -1.38
C VAL A 830 12.98 -16.17 -0.26
N PRO A 831 13.71 -16.68 0.75
CA PRO A 831 13.09 -17.43 1.83
C PRO A 831 12.27 -16.50 2.75
N ALA A 832 11.46 -17.11 3.63
CA ALA A 832 10.84 -16.39 4.73
C ALA A 832 11.91 -15.96 5.74
N TYR A 833 11.71 -14.81 6.38
CA TYR A 833 12.68 -14.26 7.33
C TYR A 833 12.02 -13.82 8.65
N LEU A 834 12.80 -13.81 9.71
CA LEU A 834 12.52 -13.04 10.92
C LEU A 834 13.40 -11.79 10.91
N ALA A 835 12.81 -10.63 11.19
CA ALA A 835 13.51 -9.34 11.17
C ALA A 835 13.04 -8.42 12.31
N GLY A 836 13.80 -7.34 12.52
CA GLY A 836 13.47 -6.28 13.48
C GLY A 836 12.22 -5.47 13.10
N PRO A 837 11.62 -4.76 14.06
CA PRO A 837 10.38 -4.00 13.85
C PRO A 837 10.52 -2.85 12.85
N ALA A 838 11.71 -2.25 12.67
CA ALA A 838 11.90 -1.19 11.68
C ALA A 838 11.96 -1.76 10.25
N SER A 839 12.71 -2.85 10.03
CA SER A 839 12.69 -3.60 8.77
C SER A 839 11.29 -4.13 8.44
N ARG A 840 10.46 -4.43 9.45
CA ARG A 840 9.06 -4.81 9.29
C ARG A 840 8.17 -3.65 8.87
N ALA A 841 8.20 -2.52 9.58
CA ALA A 841 7.26 -1.42 9.34
C ALA A 841 7.72 -0.50 8.20
N CYS A 842 8.84 0.19 8.38
CA CYS A 842 9.37 1.14 7.39
C CYS A 842 9.93 0.39 6.17
N GLY A 843 10.60 -0.74 6.42
CA GLY A 843 11.11 -1.60 5.35
C GLY A 843 10.03 -2.15 4.43
N SER A 844 8.76 -2.13 4.84
CA SER A 844 7.65 -2.62 4.02
C SER A 844 7.42 -1.80 2.75
N CYS A 845 7.40 -0.46 2.85
CA CYS A 845 7.27 0.43 1.70
C CYS A 845 8.46 0.30 0.74
N HIS A 846 9.68 0.39 1.28
CA HIS A 846 10.90 0.27 0.47
C HIS A 846 10.97 -1.07 -0.25
N ARG A 847 10.62 -2.16 0.45
CA ARG A 847 10.59 -3.48 -0.15
C ARG A 847 9.50 -3.61 -1.23
N ALA A 848 8.32 -3.05 -1.00
CA ALA A 848 7.24 -3.06 -1.98
C ALA A 848 7.66 -2.37 -3.29
N ASP A 849 8.34 -1.23 -3.22
CA ASP A 849 8.89 -0.52 -4.38
C ASP A 849 9.84 -1.43 -5.20
N MET A 850 10.83 -2.03 -4.53
CA MET A 850 11.77 -2.96 -5.18
C MET A 850 11.10 -4.22 -5.73
N ILE A 851 10.03 -4.70 -5.08
CA ILE A 851 9.24 -5.85 -5.54
C ILE A 851 8.46 -5.49 -6.80
N ASN A 852 7.81 -4.33 -6.82
CA ASN A 852 7.00 -3.87 -7.94
C ASN A 852 7.86 -3.66 -9.20
N GLU A 853 9.08 -3.16 -9.03
CA GLU A 853 10.05 -2.98 -10.11
C GLU A 853 10.80 -4.27 -10.52
N ASP A 854 10.55 -5.40 -9.83
CA ASP A 854 11.30 -6.66 -9.97
C ASP A 854 12.84 -6.46 -9.86
N ASP A 855 13.28 -5.53 -9.00
CA ASP A 855 14.70 -5.16 -8.84
C ASP A 855 15.41 -6.06 -7.81
N ALA A 856 15.92 -7.19 -8.31
CA ALA A 856 16.68 -8.15 -7.51
C ALA A 856 17.94 -7.56 -6.85
N ALA A 857 18.61 -6.61 -7.52
CA ALA A 857 19.87 -6.05 -7.04
C ALA A 857 19.61 -5.08 -5.88
N ALA A 858 18.64 -4.18 -6.04
CA ALA A 858 18.21 -3.27 -4.97
C ALA A 858 17.66 -4.05 -3.77
N LEU A 859 16.81 -5.05 -4.01
CA LEU A 859 16.26 -5.87 -2.92
C LEU A 859 17.34 -6.62 -2.15
N THR A 860 18.33 -7.17 -2.85
CA THR A 860 19.49 -7.83 -2.21
C THR A 860 20.28 -6.85 -1.35
N ALA A 861 20.56 -5.65 -1.88
CA ALA A 861 21.27 -4.61 -1.14
C ALA A 861 20.48 -4.16 0.10
N PHE A 862 19.16 -4.01 -0.01
CA PHE A 862 18.29 -3.67 1.11
C PHE A 862 18.26 -4.77 2.18
N ASN A 863 18.12 -6.04 1.79
CA ASN A 863 18.15 -7.16 2.71
C ASN A 863 19.51 -7.28 3.41
N GLN A 864 20.61 -7.01 2.71
CA GLN A 864 21.94 -6.98 3.33
C GLN A 864 22.06 -5.82 4.33
N HIS A 865 21.58 -4.63 3.99
CA HIS A 865 21.59 -3.47 4.88
C HIS A 865 20.79 -3.71 6.17
N THR A 866 19.59 -4.28 6.05
CA THR A 866 18.75 -4.61 7.22
C THR A 866 19.34 -5.74 8.07
N LYS A 867 20.05 -6.69 7.45
CA LYS A 867 20.78 -7.74 8.16
C LYS A 867 22.00 -7.20 8.91
N GLU A 868 22.79 -6.32 8.30
CA GLU A 868 24.00 -5.74 8.92
C GLU A 868 23.69 -4.87 10.13
N ASN A 869 22.54 -4.20 10.13
CA ASN A 869 22.14 -3.26 11.18
C ASN A 869 21.06 -3.83 12.11
N GLY A 870 20.83 -5.14 12.05
CA GLY A 870 19.82 -5.86 12.81
C GLY A 870 19.98 -7.36 12.59
N TYR A 871 18.94 -8.02 12.08
CA TYR A 871 18.99 -9.44 11.78
C TYR A 871 17.99 -9.82 10.69
N LEU A 872 18.32 -10.90 9.99
CA LEU A 872 17.49 -11.51 8.96
C LEU A 872 17.67 -13.03 9.03
N LEU A 873 16.83 -13.70 9.83
CA LEU A 873 16.97 -15.13 10.13
C LEU A 873 15.99 -15.96 9.30
N THR A 874 16.45 -17.02 8.63
CA THR A 874 15.61 -17.89 7.80
C THR A 874 14.80 -18.92 8.60
N GLU A 875 15.16 -19.14 9.86
CA GLU A 875 14.55 -20.17 10.72
C GLU A 875 13.29 -19.64 11.41
N THR A 876 12.21 -19.44 10.65
CA THR A 876 10.98 -18.83 11.18
C THR A 876 10.31 -19.62 12.30
N ALA A 877 10.63 -20.91 12.44
CA ALA A 877 10.17 -21.74 13.55
C ALA A 877 10.69 -21.25 14.92
N LEU A 878 11.77 -20.47 14.95
CA LEU A 878 12.38 -19.93 16.17
C LEU A 878 11.78 -18.58 16.59
N TYR A 879 10.64 -18.15 16.04
CA TYR A 879 10.06 -16.83 16.37
C TYR A 879 9.88 -16.62 17.88
N GLY A 880 9.36 -17.61 18.61
CA GLY A 880 9.17 -17.51 20.06
C GLY A 880 10.48 -17.37 20.85
N ASP A 881 11.51 -18.11 20.45
CA ASP A 881 12.84 -18.05 21.06
C ASP A 881 13.51 -16.70 20.77
N LEU A 882 13.41 -16.23 19.53
CA LEU A 882 13.90 -14.91 19.12
C LEU A 882 13.25 -13.78 19.92
N VAL A 883 11.91 -13.79 20.03
CA VAL A 883 11.18 -12.80 20.84
C VAL A 883 11.69 -12.83 22.27
N THR A 884 11.83 -14.01 22.87
CA THR A 884 12.31 -14.15 24.24
C THR A 884 13.73 -13.61 24.42
N ALA A 885 14.64 -13.94 23.51
CA ALA A 885 16.02 -13.48 23.54
C ALA A 885 16.13 -11.96 23.39
N ILE A 886 15.48 -11.39 22.37
CA ILE A 886 15.53 -9.94 22.09
C ILE A 886 14.83 -9.15 23.18
N MET A 887 13.61 -9.52 23.55
CA MET A 887 12.86 -8.78 24.58
C MET A 887 13.52 -8.93 25.96
N GLY A 888 14.17 -10.06 26.22
CA GLY A 888 14.97 -10.27 27.43
C GLY A 888 16.15 -9.32 27.59
N MET A 889 16.63 -8.67 26.51
CA MET A 889 17.70 -7.66 26.58
C MET A 889 17.23 -6.32 27.16
N PHE A 890 15.91 -6.07 27.20
CA PHE A 890 15.31 -4.83 27.70
C PHE A 890 14.69 -4.95 29.10
N ASN A 891 14.58 -6.18 29.63
CA ASN A 891 13.93 -6.50 30.89
C ASN A 891 14.84 -6.44 32.11
#